data_AF-A0A9Q9YCU2-F1
#
_entry.id   AF-A0A9Q9YCU2-F1
#
_cell.length_a   1.000
_cell.length_b   1.000
_cell.length_c   1.000
_cell.angle_alpha   90.00
_cell.angle_beta   90.00
_cell.angle_gamma   90.00
#
_symmetry.space_group_name_H-M   'P 1'
#
loop_
_entity.id
_entity.type
_entity.pdbx_description
1 polymer ?
#
loop_
_entity_poly.entity_id
_entity_poly.type
_entity_poly.pdbx_seq_one_letter_code
_entity_poly.pdbx_strand_id
1 'polypeptide(L)'
;MSVGQICEGMSCSGKNREAETAFVPSVQDFDKKLAEADAYLQILIDQLKLFDEKIKDCKEDESRRKTENLKDTTCSMVESIKHCIVLLQIAKDQSNEQQHANGLISTINPVDGVFQPAPLNTSVVSAMPTQTTLPTDGAQVCKTEQRPSSLPVGPVVTVMGSLQTPTPNSTGSGPSAPSSSVTSPSHMNVPPHTVPDFSYSSSEDEFYDADEFYQSSTSPKHCIDPKRSAAVNSDDSTALKRPDTNESINSSMSNGTTDADQFDSHDEKDDNDEGESVEEHKSVIMHLLSQVRLGMDLTKVVLPTFILERRSLLEMYADFFAHPDLFVSIAEQQDPRDRMVQVVKWYLSAFHAGRKGSVAKKPYNPILGEVFFCHWDLPESEDPASSESVSDGPLPWSSKNSVSFVAEQVSHHPPISAFYAECFSKKIQFNAHIWTKSKFLGMSIGVHNIGQGCVSCLEYDEHYILTFPNGYGRSILTVPWVELGGECNISCSKSGYSANIVFHTKPFYGGKTHRITAEIFAPNDKKSFCSIEGEWNGVMYAKWATGENALFVDTKKTAIVKKKVRKLEDQLEYESRSLWKDVTTNLKLKDIDAATEAKHRLEEKQRAEARERKEKEMQWETRLFHEDGECWVYDKPLLKRLASQRH
;
A
#
# COMPACT_ATOMS: atom_id res chain seq x y z
N MET A 1 -18.35 39.04 -1.24
CA MET A 1 -17.35 39.48 -0.23
C MET A 1 -16.03 39.69 -0.95
N SER A 2 -15.45 40.88 -0.84
CA SER A 2 -14.24 41.27 -1.59
C SER A 2 -12.99 40.58 -1.02
N VAL A 3 -12.08 40.18 -1.91
CA VAL A 3 -10.84 39.40 -1.67
C VAL A 3 -9.77 40.19 -0.88
N GLY A 4 -10.06 41.39 -0.40
CA GLY A 4 -9.11 42.26 0.30
C GLY A 4 -8.92 42.05 1.80
N GLN A 5 -9.73 41.22 2.48
CA GLN A 5 -9.71 41.13 3.95
C GLN A 5 -8.90 39.97 4.54
N ILE A 6 -8.25 39.15 3.72
CA ILE A 6 -7.46 38.00 4.23
C ILE A 6 -5.97 38.35 4.40
N CYS A 7 -5.48 39.48 3.85
CA CYS A 7 -4.05 39.79 3.85
C CYS A 7 -3.60 40.95 4.76
N GLU A 8 -4.47 41.58 5.56
CA GLU A 8 -4.07 42.68 6.47
C GLU A 8 -3.77 42.25 7.93
N GLY A 9 -3.56 40.95 8.17
CA GLY A 9 -3.20 40.44 9.51
C GLY A 9 -1.70 40.33 9.82
N MET A 10 -0.79 40.57 8.86
CA MET A 10 0.65 40.22 9.01
C MET A 10 1.60 41.33 8.56
N SER A 11 1.33 42.59 8.95
CA SER A 11 2.35 43.64 8.92
C SER A 11 2.76 44.02 10.35
N CYS A 12 3.90 43.52 10.81
CA CYS A 12 4.51 43.91 12.07
C CYS A 12 5.01 45.36 11.99
N SER A 13 4.18 46.31 12.40
CA SER A 13 4.61 47.63 12.87
C SER A 13 4.55 47.63 14.40
N GLY A 14 5.72 47.75 15.03
CA GLY A 14 5.87 47.66 16.47
C GLY A 14 5.04 48.69 17.22
N LYS A 15 4.17 48.20 18.12
CA LYS A 15 3.74 48.89 19.34
C LYS A 15 3.06 47.88 20.28
N ASN A 16 3.62 47.76 21.48
CA ASN A 16 3.15 46.92 22.58
C ASN A 16 1.63 47.03 22.81
N ARG A 17 0.92 45.90 22.69
CA ARG A 17 -0.37 45.63 23.33
C ARG A 17 -0.52 44.12 23.53
N GLU A 18 -1.17 43.77 24.65
CA GLU A 18 -1.16 42.49 25.35
C GLU A 18 -1.55 41.27 24.49
N ALA A 19 -0.92 40.14 24.78
CA ALA A 19 -0.98 38.90 24.03
C ALA A 19 -2.33 38.18 24.19
N GLU A 20 -3.13 38.15 23.13
CA GLU A 20 -4.03 37.02 22.87
C GLU A 20 -3.22 35.89 22.23
N THR A 21 -3.33 34.69 22.77
CA THR A 21 -2.65 33.49 22.27
C THR A 21 -3.11 33.18 20.84
N ALA A 22 -2.34 33.62 19.85
CA ALA A 22 -2.56 33.31 18.44
C ALA A 22 -2.36 31.80 18.22
N PHE A 23 -3.39 31.14 17.69
CA PHE A 23 -3.39 29.72 17.32
C PHE A 23 -2.35 29.50 16.21
N VAL A 24 -1.29 28.74 16.49
CA VAL A 24 -0.30 28.35 15.48
C VAL A 24 -0.89 27.19 14.67
N PRO A 25 -1.10 27.33 13.34
CA PRO A 25 -1.66 26.25 12.52
C PRO A 25 -0.79 25.00 12.52
N SER A 26 -1.41 23.83 12.65
CA SER A 26 -0.73 22.54 12.61
C SER A 26 -0.37 22.12 11.18
N VAL A 27 0.55 21.15 11.01
CA VAL A 27 0.87 20.56 9.70
C VAL A 27 -0.38 19.99 9.02
N GLN A 28 -1.31 19.44 9.80
CA GLN A 28 -2.60 18.94 9.29
C GLN A 28 -3.51 20.07 8.77
N ASP A 29 -3.45 21.26 9.36
CA ASP A 29 -4.18 22.44 8.87
C ASP A 29 -3.60 22.92 7.54
N PHE A 30 -2.28 22.87 7.37
CA PHE A 30 -1.63 23.15 6.10
C PHE A 30 -2.00 22.11 5.03
N ASP A 31 -1.99 20.82 5.36
CA ASP A 31 -2.41 19.76 4.44
C ASP A 31 -3.85 19.94 3.97
N LYS A 32 -4.75 20.31 4.90
CA LYS A 32 -6.14 20.62 4.57
C LYS A 32 -6.24 21.82 3.64
N LYS A 33 -5.51 22.91 3.90
CA LYS A 33 -5.52 24.11 3.07
C LYS A 33 -4.90 23.89 1.70
N LEU A 34 -3.86 23.06 1.63
CA LEU A 34 -3.23 22.67 0.37
C LEU A 34 -4.20 21.84 -0.48
N ALA A 35 -4.90 20.88 0.11
CA ALA A 35 -5.92 20.08 -0.57
C ALA A 35 -7.13 20.92 -1.03
N GLU A 36 -7.58 21.89 -0.22
CA GLU A 36 -8.62 22.85 -0.62
C GLU A 36 -8.15 23.68 -1.84
N ALA A 37 -6.95 24.24 -1.79
CA ALA A 37 -6.40 25.04 -2.89
C ALA A 37 -6.19 24.21 -4.17
N ASP A 38 -5.79 22.94 -4.05
CA ASP A 38 -5.64 22.00 -5.16
C ASP A 38 -7.00 21.70 -5.83
N ALA A 39 -8.04 21.45 -5.04
CA ALA A 39 -9.39 21.27 -5.57
C ALA A 39 -9.89 22.51 -6.34
N TYR A 40 -9.65 23.71 -5.81
CA TYR A 40 -10.00 24.96 -6.50
C TYR A 40 -9.20 25.14 -7.80
N LEU A 41 -7.89 24.86 -7.78
CA LEU A 41 -7.05 24.95 -8.96
C LEU A 41 -7.57 24.06 -10.09
N GLN A 42 -7.93 22.81 -9.77
CA GLN A 42 -8.42 21.88 -10.76
C GLN A 42 -9.78 22.31 -11.34
N ILE A 43 -10.69 22.81 -10.51
CA ILE A 43 -11.98 23.35 -10.98
C ILE A 43 -11.74 24.48 -12.01
N LEU A 44 -10.80 25.39 -11.74
CA LEU A 44 -10.48 26.47 -12.68
C LEU A 44 -9.85 25.95 -13.98
N ILE A 45 -8.99 24.93 -13.92
CA ILE A 45 -8.41 24.29 -15.11
C ILE A 45 -9.50 23.66 -15.98
N ASP A 46 -10.48 22.99 -15.38
CA ASP A 46 -11.57 22.39 -16.14
C ASP A 46 -12.55 23.44 -16.71
N GLN A 47 -12.78 24.54 -16.00
CA GLN A 47 -13.50 25.69 -16.55
C GLN A 47 -12.78 26.33 -17.74
N LEU A 48 -11.45 26.39 -17.71
CA LEU A 48 -10.67 26.89 -18.86
C LEU A 48 -10.85 26.01 -20.11
N LYS A 49 -10.87 24.68 -19.96
CA LYS A 49 -11.15 23.76 -21.07
C LYS A 49 -12.56 23.98 -21.63
N LEU A 50 -13.55 24.19 -20.76
CA LEU A 50 -14.93 24.49 -21.18
C LEU A 50 -15.03 25.83 -21.92
N PHE A 51 -14.27 26.85 -21.50
CA PHE A 51 -14.20 28.11 -22.25
C PHE A 51 -13.56 27.93 -23.62
N ASP A 52 -12.51 27.11 -23.74
CA ASP A 52 -11.88 26.80 -25.03
C ASP A 52 -12.83 26.12 -26.02
N GLU A 53 -13.60 25.13 -25.56
CA GLU A 53 -14.65 24.48 -26.36
C GLU A 53 -15.74 25.48 -26.76
N LYS A 54 -16.21 26.29 -25.81
CA LYS A 54 -17.27 27.29 -26.07
C LYS A 54 -16.84 28.39 -27.03
N ILE A 55 -15.58 28.81 -27.00
CA ILE A 55 -15.01 29.79 -27.94
C ILE A 55 -14.96 29.20 -29.36
N LYS A 56 -14.60 27.91 -29.48
CA LYS A 56 -14.53 27.18 -30.75
C LYS A 56 -15.90 27.04 -31.42
N ASP A 57 -16.96 26.84 -30.62
CA ASP A 57 -18.32 26.60 -31.13
C ASP A 57 -19.16 27.88 -31.28
N CYS A 58 -18.70 29.01 -30.74
CA CYS A 58 -19.43 30.28 -30.80
C CYS A 58 -19.31 30.93 -32.19
N LYS A 59 -20.44 31.27 -32.82
CA LYS A 59 -20.51 31.91 -34.16
C LYS A 59 -20.63 33.44 -34.11
N GLU A 60 -21.07 33.99 -32.97
CA GLU A 60 -21.24 35.43 -32.77
C GLU A 60 -19.99 36.06 -32.14
N ASP A 61 -19.47 37.13 -32.76
CA ASP A 61 -18.21 37.76 -32.35
C ASP A 61 -18.30 38.45 -30.98
N GLU A 62 -19.45 39.00 -30.61
CA GLU A 62 -19.62 39.68 -29.31
C GLU A 62 -19.64 38.68 -28.14
N SER A 63 -20.31 37.55 -28.32
CA SER A 63 -20.38 36.45 -27.36
C SER A 63 -19.03 35.72 -27.22
N ARG A 64 -18.27 35.61 -28.33
CA ARG A 64 -16.90 35.07 -28.31
C ARG A 64 -15.96 35.95 -27.48
N ARG A 65 -15.95 37.27 -27.72
CA ARG A 65 -15.13 38.23 -26.95
C ARG A 65 -15.44 38.24 -25.46
N LYS A 66 -16.72 38.14 -25.07
CA LYS A 66 -17.11 38.04 -23.65
C LYS A 66 -16.57 36.76 -22.99
N THR A 67 -16.57 35.65 -23.73
CA THR A 67 -16.05 34.36 -23.25
C THR A 67 -14.52 34.36 -23.16
N GLU A 68 -13.84 34.98 -24.12
CA GLU A 68 -12.37 35.20 -24.09
C GLU A 68 -11.94 36.03 -22.87
N ASN A 69 -12.64 37.14 -22.58
CA ASN A 69 -12.34 37.96 -21.40
C ASN A 69 -12.52 37.18 -20.07
N LEU A 70 -13.54 36.33 -20.01
CA LEU A 70 -13.79 35.48 -18.83
C LEU A 70 -12.71 34.39 -18.70
N LYS A 71 -12.26 33.83 -19.82
CA LYS A 71 -11.14 32.89 -19.89
C LYS A 71 -9.85 33.54 -19.38
N ASP A 72 -9.52 34.75 -19.84
CA ASP A 72 -8.31 35.47 -19.41
C ASP A 72 -8.34 35.78 -17.90
N THR A 73 -9.51 36.17 -17.39
CA THR A 73 -9.73 36.38 -15.94
C THR A 73 -9.51 35.08 -15.16
N THR A 74 -10.02 33.96 -15.67
CA THR A 74 -9.87 32.63 -15.06
C THR A 74 -8.42 32.16 -15.11
N CYS A 75 -7.67 32.42 -16.19
CA CYS A 75 -6.23 32.17 -16.28
C CYS A 75 -5.46 32.92 -15.19
N SER A 76 -5.80 34.19 -14.94
CA SER A 76 -5.17 34.98 -13.87
C SER A 76 -5.47 34.41 -12.47
N MET A 77 -6.69 33.88 -12.25
CA MET A 77 -7.04 33.19 -11.01
C MET A 77 -6.26 31.89 -10.84
N VAL A 78 -6.03 31.12 -11.91
CA VAL A 78 -5.19 29.91 -11.89
C VAL A 78 -3.77 30.23 -11.43
N GLU A 79 -3.15 31.27 -11.99
CA GLU A 79 -1.79 31.68 -11.58
C GLU A 79 -1.75 32.18 -10.13
N SER A 80 -2.80 32.88 -9.69
CA SER A 80 -2.92 33.34 -8.29
C SER A 80 -3.03 32.16 -7.31
N ILE A 81 -3.85 31.15 -7.64
CA ILE A 81 -4.00 29.96 -6.80
C ILE A 81 -2.73 29.12 -6.79
N LYS A 82 -2.06 28.96 -7.94
CA LYS A 82 -0.72 28.31 -7.99
C LYS A 82 0.26 28.99 -7.04
N HIS A 83 0.29 30.32 -7.03
CA HIS A 83 1.16 31.06 -6.13
C HIS A 83 0.77 30.86 -4.66
N CYS A 84 -0.53 30.84 -4.33
CA CYS A 84 -1.00 30.50 -2.98
C CYS A 84 -0.59 29.10 -2.53
N ILE A 85 -0.66 28.09 -3.40
CA ILE A 85 -0.23 26.71 -3.12
C ILE A 85 1.26 26.69 -2.77
N VAL A 86 2.09 27.38 -3.56
CA VAL A 86 3.53 27.49 -3.30
C VAL A 86 3.81 28.13 -1.94
N LEU A 87 3.10 29.22 -1.60
CA LEU A 87 3.26 29.90 -0.31
C LEU A 87 2.80 29.02 0.86
N LEU A 88 1.70 28.28 0.71
CA LEU A 88 1.22 27.32 1.70
C LEU A 88 2.22 26.19 1.94
N GLN A 89 2.88 25.71 0.88
CA GLN A 89 3.90 24.67 0.98
C GLN A 89 5.16 25.18 1.68
N ILE A 90 5.65 26.38 1.32
CA ILE A 90 6.77 27.02 2.01
C ILE A 90 6.46 27.20 3.49
N ALA A 91 5.25 27.66 3.83
CA ALA A 91 4.83 27.83 5.22
C ALA A 91 4.71 26.49 5.98
N LYS A 92 4.24 25.43 5.32
CA LYS A 92 4.20 24.08 5.87
C LYS A 92 5.61 23.57 6.19
N ASP A 93 6.54 23.73 5.26
CA ASP A 93 7.92 23.26 5.40
C ASP A 93 8.66 24.02 6.52
N GLN A 94 8.45 25.34 6.62
CA GLN A 94 8.98 26.16 7.72
C GLN A 94 8.38 25.82 9.09
N SER A 95 7.09 25.49 9.14
CA SER A 95 6.42 25.02 10.37
C SER A 95 6.99 23.68 10.83
N ASN A 96 7.31 22.79 9.88
CA ASN A 96 7.95 21.52 10.15
C ASN A 96 9.39 21.73 10.68
N GLU A 97 10.17 22.63 10.09
CA GLU A 97 11.51 23.00 10.57
C GLU A 97 11.52 23.60 11.99
N GLN A 98 10.52 24.43 12.34
CA GLN A 98 10.38 24.99 13.70
C GLN A 98 10.02 23.92 14.74
N GLN A 99 9.23 22.91 14.37
CA GLN A 99 8.99 21.74 15.24
C GLN A 99 10.24 20.88 15.40
N HIS A 100 11.06 20.75 14.34
CA HIS A 100 12.37 20.10 14.40
C HIS A 100 13.41 20.88 15.21
N ALA A 101 13.35 22.21 15.25
CA ALA A 101 14.29 23.04 16.03
C ALA A 101 14.05 23.01 17.55
N ASN A 102 12.84 22.66 18.00
CA ASN A 102 12.51 22.48 19.43
C ASN A 102 12.87 21.08 19.97
N GLY A 103 13.38 20.18 19.12
CA GLY A 103 14.05 18.94 19.50
C GLY A 103 15.56 19.02 19.20
N LEU A 104 16.41 18.63 20.15
CA LEU A 104 17.87 18.76 20.06
C LEU A 104 18.51 18.13 18.80
N ILE A 105 19.08 19.00 17.96
CA ILE A 105 20.30 18.93 17.10
C ILE A 105 20.48 17.72 16.14
N SER A 106 20.48 18.01 14.83
CA SER A 106 21.60 17.65 13.92
C SER A 106 21.62 18.58 12.70
N THR A 107 22.61 19.46 12.64
CA THR A 107 22.88 20.40 11.55
C THR A 107 23.61 19.75 10.37
N ILE A 108 23.16 20.02 9.14
CA ILE A 108 24.01 19.99 7.93
C ILE A 108 23.81 21.35 7.22
N ASN A 109 24.93 22.03 6.93
CA ASN A 109 25.01 23.39 6.38
C ASN A 109 24.34 23.53 4.99
N PRO A 110 23.79 24.72 4.67
CA PRO A 110 23.34 25.09 3.34
C PRO A 110 24.49 25.56 2.44
N VAL A 111 24.39 25.27 1.15
CA VAL A 111 25.27 25.80 0.09
C VAL A 111 24.73 27.17 -0.33
N ASP A 112 25.61 28.16 -0.35
CA ASP A 112 25.37 29.55 -0.76
C ASP A 112 24.75 29.68 -2.17
N GLY A 113 23.68 30.48 -2.25
CA GLY A 113 23.08 30.94 -3.49
C GLY A 113 22.45 32.32 -3.29
N VAL A 114 23.28 33.36 -3.34
CA VAL A 114 22.86 34.77 -3.25
C VAL A 114 22.01 35.14 -4.46
N PHE A 115 20.78 35.61 -4.24
CA PHE A 115 20.05 36.43 -5.20
C PHE A 115 19.36 37.59 -4.46
N GLN A 116 19.86 38.81 -4.66
CA GLN A 116 19.17 40.05 -4.29
C GLN A 116 18.20 40.44 -5.41
N PRO A 117 16.97 40.90 -5.11
CA PRO A 117 16.08 41.46 -6.11
C PRO A 117 16.38 42.94 -6.37
N ALA A 118 16.48 43.34 -7.64
CA ALA A 118 16.45 44.74 -8.06
C ALA A 118 15.11 45.04 -8.77
N PRO A 119 14.59 46.29 -8.70
CA PRO A 119 13.19 46.59 -8.95
C PRO A 119 12.87 46.92 -10.42
N LEU A 120 11.59 46.68 -10.74
CA LEU A 120 10.88 46.98 -11.99
C LEU A 120 11.14 48.38 -12.54
N ASN A 121 11.40 48.46 -13.86
CA ASN A 121 11.04 49.61 -14.68
C ASN A 121 10.59 49.18 -16.08
N THR A 122 9.47 49.78 -16.49
CA THR A 122 8.74 49.72 -17.77
C THR A 122 9.56 50.17 -18.99
N SER A 123 9.36 49.53 -20.16
CA SER A 123 8.99 50.14 -21.48
C SER A 123 9.42 49.31 -22.72
N VAL A 124 8.43 48.93 -23.56
CA VAL A 124 8.36 49.15 -25.04
C VAL A 124 9.30 48.39 -26.03
N VAL A 125 8.68 47.42 -26.74
CA VAL A 125 8.66 47.16 -28.22
C VAL A 125 9.88 46.56 -29.00
N SER A 126 9.55 45.44 -29.68
CA SER A 126 9.98 44.91 -31.00
C SER A 126 11.20 44.01 -31.21
N ALA A 127 10.96 43.03 -32.09
CA ALA A 127 11.85 42.32 -33.03
C ALA A 127 12.52 40.98 -32.62
N MET A 128 11.91 39.90 -33.14
CA MET A 128 12.51 38.63 -33.60
C MET A 128 13.48 38.86 -34.80
N PRO A 129 14.12 37.82 -35.40
CA PRO A 129 14.65 36.55 -34.88
C PRO A 129 16.11 36.26 -35.36
N THR A 130 16.61 35.03 -35.15
CA THR A 130 17.09 34.07 -36.18
C THR A 130 18.46 33.41 -35.90
N GLN A 131 18.40 32.08 -35.73
CA GLN A 131 19.22 31.01 -36.33
C GLN A 131 20.62 30.58 -35.81
N THR A 132 20.69 29.25 -35.61
CA THR A 132 21.69 28.22 -36.04
C THR A 132 23.18 28.49 -35.73
N THR A 133 24.03 27.56 -35.27
CA THR A 133 24.32 26.17 -35.70
C THR A 133 25.37 25.58 -34.75
N LEU A 134 25.33 24.25 -34.58
CA LEU A 134 26.36 23.31 -34.09
C LEU A 134 27.66 23.33 -34.98
N PRO A 135 28.71 22.48 -34.79
CA PRO A 135 29.22 21.71 -33.63
C PRO A 135 30.79 21.66 -33.52
N THR A 136 31.26 20.83 -32.57
CA THR A 136 32.38 19.84 -32.66
C THR A 136 33.83 20.16 -32.25
N ASP A 137 34.30 19.21 -31.43
CA ASP A 137 35.58 18.50 -31.42
C ASP A 137 36.81 19.02 -30.64
N GLY A 138 37.44 18.07 -29.94
CA GLY A 138 38.90 18.00 -29.88
C GLY A 138 39.56 17.70 -28.53
N ALA A 139 39.77 16.41 -28.26
CA ALA A 139 41.06 15.79 -27.84
C ALA A 139 41.75 16.22 -26.50
N GLN A 140 41.94 15.25 -25.59
CA GLN A 140 43.23 14.59 -25.22
C GLN A 140 44.12 15.37 -24.22
N VAL A 141 44.94 14.85 -23.30
CA VAL A 141 45.22 13.56 -22.61
C VAL A 141 46.45 13.84 -21.69
N CYS A 142 46.53 13.21 -20.50
CA CYS A 142 47.74 12.95 -19.64
C CYS A 142 48.51 14.14 -19.00
N LYS A 143 49.24 14.09 -17.87
CA LYS A 143 49.76 13.11 -16.85
C LYS A 143 50.32 13.95 -15.66
N THR A 144 50.03 13.65 -14.38
CA THR A 144 50.90 13.00 -13.34
C THR A 144 51.92 13.86 -12.56
N GLU A 145 52.09 13.50 -11.27
CA GLU A 145 53.14 13.78 -10.25
C GLU A 145 52.84 14.87 -9.20
N GLN A 146 53.22 14.82 -7.90
CA GLN A 146 53.78 13.87 -6.92
C GLN A 146 53.71 14.57 -5.51
N ARG A 147 53.79 13.78 -4.41
CA ARG A 147 53.85 14.10 -2.95
C ARG A 147 55.23 14.77 -2.57
N PRO A 148 55.65 15.19 -1.31
CA PRO A 148 55.21 14.77 0.04
C PRO A 148 55.43 15.65 1.33
N SER A 149 55.08 15.04 2.50
CA SER A 149 55.62 15.21 3.90
C SER A 149 55.07 16.40 4.75
N SER A 150 54.97 16.42 6.10
CA SER A 150 55.47 15.64 7.26
C SER A 150 54.74 16.03 8.60
N LEU A 151 54.86 15.18 9.64
CA LEU A 151 54.49 15.31 11.09
C LEU A 151 55.44 16.29 11.86
N PRO A 152 55.27 16.76 13.15
CA PRO A 152 55.11 15.93 14.40
C PRO A 152 54.54 16.53 15.76
N VAL A 153 54.27 15.62 16.74
CA VAL A 153 54.48 15.61 18.24
C VAL A 153 53.65 16.46 19.26
N GLY A 154 53.28 15.82 20.41
CA GLY A 154 52.44 16.27 21.59
C GLY A 154 53.10 17.23 22.61
N PRO A 155 52.73 17.33 23.95
CA PRO A 155 52.28 16.28 24.91
C PRO A 155 51.26 16.66 26.08
N VAL A 156 50.85 15.62 26.85
CA VAL A 156 50.48 15.39 28.29
C VAL A 156 50.21 16.54 29.30
N VAL A 157 49.13 16.41 30.14
CA VAL A 157 49.07 16.75 31.60
C VAL A 157 48.06 15.85 32.37
N THR A 158 48.43 15.43 33.60
CA THR A 158 47.69 14.65 34.63
C THR A 158 47.41 15.50 35.88
N VAL A 159 46.30 15.31 36.63
CA VAL A 159 46.20 15.60 38.09
C VAL A 159 45.20 14.66 38.82
N MET A 160 45.62 14.13 39.98
CA MET A 160 44.95 13.26 41.01
C MET A 160 44.00 14.07 41.96
N GLY A 161 43.15 13.53 42.86
CA GLY A 161 42.85 12.19 43.37
C GLY A 161 41.99 12.21 44.67
N SER A 162 41.82 11.01 45.29
CA SER A 162 41.66 10.72 46.74
C SER A 162 40.31 11.09 47.44
N LEU A 163 39.71 10.36 48.41
CA LEU A 163 40.08 9.20 49.25
C LEU A 163 38.82 8.64 50.03
N GLN A 164 38.78 7.31 50.24
CA GLN A 164 38.42 6.52 51.45
C GLN A 164 37.00 6.32 52.05
N THR A 165 36.79 5.05 52.42
CA THR A 165 35.68 4.30 53.07
C THR A 165 35.80 4.34 54.62
N PRO A 166 34.91 3.74 55.47
CA PRO A 166 34.76 2.27 55.66
C PRO A 166 33.34 1.72 56.00
N THR A 167 33.17 0.41 55.79
CA THR A 167 32.11 -0.50 56.27
C THR A 167 32.29 -0.89 57.76
N PRO A 168 31.37 -1.68 58.38
CA PRO A 168 31.65 -3.13 58.49
C PRO A 168 30.44 -4.12 58.58
N ASN A 169 30.66 -5.33 58.04
CA ASN A 169 30.40 -6.71 58.58
C ASN A 169 28.97 -7.21 58.84
N SER A 170 28.60 -8.50 58.70
CA SER A 170 29.13 -9.81 58.22
C SER A 170 27.88 -10.76 58.17
N THR A 171 27.77 -11.94 57.52
CA THR A 171 28.54 -13.21 57.52
C THR A 171 27.87 -14.14 56.47
N GLY A 172 28.59 -14.73 55.50
CA GLY A 172 28.94 -16.18 55.41
C GLY A 172 27.75 -17.14 55.16
N SER A 173 27.60 -17.88 54.06
CA SER A 173 28.43 -19.03 53.59
C SER A 173 27.95 -19.51 52.19
N GLY A 174 28.83 -19.99 51.30
CA GLY A 174 28.50 -20.50 49.93
C GLY A 174 28.22 -22.01 49.85
N PRO A 175 28.49 -22.74 48.73
CA PRO A 175 28.30 -22.44 47.30
C PRO A 175 27.53 -23.56 46.53
N SER A 176 26.90 -23.28 45.37
CA SER A 176 26.53 -24.29 44.34
C SER A 176 26.21 -23.64 42.98
N ALA A 177 26.57 -24.33 41.89
CA ALA A 177 26.65 -23.90 40.48
C ALA A 177 25.27 -23.88 39.73
N PRO A 178 25.18 -23.36 38.48
CA PRO A 178 23.99 -22.67 37.98
C PRO A 178 23.00 -23.55 37.19
N SER A 179 21.71 -23.26 37.33
CA SER A 179 20.69 -23.62 36.33
C SER A 179 20.10 -22.34 35.74
N SER A 180 20.32 -22.14 34.44
CA SER A 180 19.85 -21.00 33.66
C SER A 180 18.35 -21.11 33.36
N SER A 181 17.55 -20.25 33.98
CA SER A 181 16.21 -19.87 33.50
C SER A 181 16.30 -18.45 32.94
N VAL A 182 16.11 -18.29 31.63
CA VAL A 182 16.03 -16.96 31.00
C VAL A 182 14.58 -16.48 31.09
N THR A 183 14.35 -15.59 32.04
CA THR A 183 13.17 -14.74 32.15
C THR A 183 13.30 -13.51 31.25
N SER A 184 12.20 -13.13 30.61
CA SER A 184 12.01 -11.89 29.85
C SER A 184 12.37 -10.63 30.67
N PRO A 185 12.92 -9.56 30.07
CA PRO A 185 13.08 -8.29 30.75
C PRO A 185 11.84 -7.42 30.58
N SER A 186 11.28 -6.97 31.70
CA SER A 186 10.23 -5.95 31.77
C SER A 186 10.74 -4.63 32.36
N HIS A 187 10.02 -3.57 31.98
CA HIS A 187 9.87 -2.24 32.59
C HIS A 187 10.70 -1.07 32.05
N MET A 188 10.04 -0.27 31.19
CA MET A 188 10.04 1.20 31.33
C MET A 188 8.65 1.65 31.80
N ASN A 189 8.60 2.53 32.80
CA ASN A 189 7.39 3.15 33.35
C ASN A 189 6.97 4.37 32.52
N VAL A 190 5.73 4.40 32.01
CA VAL A 190 5.09 5.54 31.31
C VAL A 190 3.58 5.57 31.71
N PRO A 191 2.94 6.73 31.93
CA PRO A 191 1.67 6.86 32.68
C PRO A 191 0.41 6.42 31.89
N PRO A 192 -0.74 6.20 32.57
CA PRO A 192 -1.96 5.69 31.94
C PRO A 192 -2.83 6.79 31.32
N HIS A 193 -3.46 6.47 30.17
CA HIS A 193 -4.39 7.28 29.35
C HIS A 193 -3.73 8.45 28.59
N THR A 194 -4.00 8.70 27.30
CA THR A 194 -5.31 8.78 26.60
C THR A 194 -5.16 8.38 25.12
N VAL A 195 -6.08 7.54 24.63
CA VAL A 195 -6.45 7.53 23.20
C VAL A 195 -6.98 8.95 22.89
N PRO A 196 -6.55 9.63 21.82
CA PRO A 196 -7.10 10.95 21.50
C PRO A 196 -8.61 10.86 21.25
N ASP A 197 -9.40 11.71 21.93
CA ASP A 197 -10.87 11.85 21.86
C ASP A 197 -11.42 12.37 20.50
N PHE A 198 -10.75 12.04 19.40
CA PHE A 198 -11.33 12.14 18.06
C PHE A 198 -11.22 10.79 17.34
N SER A 199 -11.73 9.74 17.98
CA SER A 199 -12.08 8.48 17.32
C SER A 199 -13.07 7.69 18.17
N TYR A 200 -14.19 7.37 17.54
CA TYR A 200 -15.08 6.27 17.86
C TYR A 200 -15.86 6.36 19.20
N SER A 201 -16.84 7.26 19.22
CA SER A 201 -18.12 6.97 19.88
C SER A 201 -19.16 6.78 18.78
N SER A 202 -19.25 5.57 18.24
CA SER A 202 -20.53 5.07 17.74
C SER A 202 -20.97 4.06 18.78
N SER A 203 -21.92 4.45 19.61
CA SER A 203 -22.85 3.46 20.16
C SER A 203 -23.35 2.58 19.01
N GLU A 204 -23.58 1.32 19.29
CA GLU A 204 -24.02 0.31 18.34
C GLU A 204 -25.44 0.54 17.78
N ASP A 205 -25.95 1.78 17.86
CA ASP A 205 -27.37 2.13 17.76
C ASP A 205 -27.75 2.92 16.50
N GLU A 206 -26.86 3.13 15.53
CA GLU A 206 -27.22 3.80 14.27
C GLU A 206 -26.77 2.99 13.05
N PHE A 207 -27.45 1.86 12.83
CA PHE A 207 -27.60 1.29 11.50
C PHE A 207 -28.41 2.28 10.66
N TYR A 208 -27.76 3.01 9.77
CA TYR A 208 -28.47 3.75 8.72
C TYR A 208 -28.97 2.73 7.69
N ASP A 209 -30.29 2.63 7.54
CA ASP A 209 -30.96 1.84 6.50
C ASP A 209 -30.49 2.31 5.11
N ALA A 210 -29.70 1.47 4.43
CA ALA A 210 -29.36 1.65 3.02
C ALA A 210 -30.47 1.12 2.08
N ASP A 211 -31.59 0.63 2.64
CA ASP A 211 -32.74 0.13 1.88
C ASP A 211 -33.37 1.21 0.98
N GLU A 212 -33.20 2.49 1.32
CA GLU A 212 -33.74 3.60 0.51
C GLU A 212 -32.94 3.84 -0.79
N PHE A 213 -31.68 3.36 -0.86
CA PHE A 213 -30.83 3.59 -2.03
C PHE A 213 -31.19 2.67 -3.22
N TYR A 214 -31.64 1.44 -2.95
CA TYR A 214 -31.94 0.46 -4.01
C TYR A 214 -33.34 0.61 -4.63
N GLN A 215 -34.29 1.23 -3.93
CA GLN A 215 -35.64 1.43 -4.46
C GLN A 215 -35.74 2.59 -5.47
N SER A 216 -34.76 3.49 -5.49
CA SER A 216 -34.83 4.73 -6.28
C SER A 216 -34.21 4.64 -7.69
N SER A 217 -33.61 3.51 -8.07
CA SER A 217 -32.95 3.32 -9.37
C SER A 217 -33.72 2.47 -10.39
N THR A 218 -35.02 2.21 -10.19
CA THR A 218 -35.84 1.62 -11.26
C THR A 218 -36.30 2.67 -12.27
N SER A 219 -35.78 2.60 -13.49
CA SER A 219 -36.30 3.37 -14.64
C SER A 219 -37.71 2.91 -15.07
N PRO A 220 -38.52 3.75 -15.75
CA PRO A 220 -39.95 3.53 -15.93
C PRO A 220 -40.23 2.40 -16.95
N LYS A 221 -41.04 1.41 -16.54
CA LYS A 221 -41.55 0.35 -17.43
C LYS A 221 -42.56 0.94 -18.42
N HIS A 222 -42.31 0.78 -19.71
CA HIS A 222 -43.29 1.05 -20.77
C HIS A 222 -44.30 -0.11 -20.83
N CYS A 223 -45.55 0.17 -20.48
CA CYS A 223 -46.67 -0.77 -20.53
C CYS A 223 -47.08 -1.06 -21.98
N ILE A 224 -47.15 -2.33 -22.38
CA ILE A 224 -48.02 -2.80 -23.47
C ILE A 224 -48.63 -4.15 -23.04
N ASP A 225 -49.96 -4.17 -22.98
CA ASP A 225 -50.82 -5.31 -22.61
C ASP A 225 -50.88 -6.42 -23.70
N PRO A 226 -51.30 -7.64 -23.32
CA PRO A 226 -51.20 -8.85 -24.14
C PRO A 226 -52.46 -9.14 -24.97
N LYS A 227 -52.27 -9.72 -26.17
CA LYS A 227 -53.21 -10.64 -26.85
C LYS A 227 -52.63 -11.09 -28.19
N ARG A 228 -52.39 -12.40 -28.36
CA ARG A 228 -53.08 -13.29 -29.33
C ARG A 228 -52.32 -14.62 -29.53
N SER A 229 -53.10 -15.68 -29.62
CA SER A 229 -52.72 -17.10 -29.56
C SER A 229 -52.21 -17.72 -30.88
N ALA A 230 -51.42 -18.79 -30.71
CA ALA A 230 -51.38 -20.10 -31.41
C ALA A 230 -51.06 -20.26 -32.91
N ALA A 231 -50.01 -21.03 -33.20
CA ALA A 231 -49.90 -22.13 -34.21
C ALA A 231 -48.50 -22.79 -34.03
N VAL A 232 -48.37 -24.00 -33.45
CA VAL A 232 -48.30 -25.34 -34.09
C VAL A 232 -47.43 -25.39 -35.36
N ASN A 233 -46.30 -26.11 -35.26
CA ASN A 233 -45.87 -27.15 -36.22
C ASN A 233 -44.84 -28.08 -35.57
N SER A 234 -45.11 -29.39 -35.69
CA SER A 234 -44.24 -30.56 -35.52
C SER A 234 -43.17 -30.60 -36.65
N ASP A 235 -42.11 -31.39 -36.73
CA ASP A 235 -41.60 -32.67 -36.20
C ASP A 235 -40.04 -32.49 -36.13
N ASP A 236 -39.22 -33.24 -35.38
CA ASP A 236 -38.84 -34.63 -35.65
C ASP A 236 -37.94 -35.17 -34.51
N SER A 237 -38.06 -36.47 -34.29
CA SER A 237 -37.48 -37.27 -33.23
C SER A 237 -36.20 -37.98 -33.67
N THR A 238 -35.15 -38.04 -32.84
CA THR A 238 -34.25 -39.20 -32.82
C THR A 238 -33.69 -39.47 -31.42
N ALA A 239 -33.53 -40.76 -31.16
CA ALA A 239 -33.52 -41.41 -29.86
C ALA A 239 -32.19 -41.37 -29.10
N LEU A 240 -32.36 -41.38 -27.77
CA LEU A 240 -31.52 -41.89 -26.69
C LEU A 240 -30.57 -43.05 -27.08
N LYS A 241 -29.32 -42.97 -26.60
CA LYS A 241 -28.49 -44.14 -26.30
C LYS A 241 -27.70 -43.94 -24.99
N ARG A 242 -28.03 -44.78 -24.01
CA ARG A 242 -27.23 -45.10 -22.81
C ARG A 242 -25.93 -45.79 -23.23
N PRO A 243 -24.89 -45.72 -22.38
CA PRO A 243 -24.19 -46.94 -22.03
C PRO A 243 -24.17 -47.20 -20.52
N ASP A 244 -24.07 -48.49 -20.23
CA ASP A 244 -24.23 -49.13 -18.94
C ASP A 244 -23.07 -48.92 -17.97
N THR A 245 -23.44 -49.00 -16.70
CA THR A 245 -22.61 -49.13 -15.51
C THR A 245 -21.95 -50.51 -15.42
N ASN A 246 -20.62 -50.57 -15.39
CA ASN A 246 -19.79 -51.13 -14.32
C ASN A 246 -18.34 -50.76 -14.70
N GLU A 247 -17.56 -50.16 -13.80
CA GLU A 247 -16.44 -50.86 -13.18
C GLU A 247 -16.06 -50.18 -11.85
N SER A 248 -15.89 -51.04 -10.85
CA SER A 248 -15.11 -50.93 -9.60
C SER A 248 -14.74 -49.55 -9.01
N ILE A 249 -15.28 -49.35 -7.81
CA ILE A 249 -14.72 -48.55 -6.72
C ILE A 249 -13.27 -49.01 -6.42
N ASN A 250 -12.29 -48.12 -6.62
CA ASN A 250 -11.02 -48.06 -5.87
C ASN A 250 -10.31 -46.72 -6.10
N SER A 251 -10.29 -45.90 -5.05
CA SER A 251 -9.23 -44.97 -4.60
C SER A 251 -8.30 -44.32 -5.64
N SER A 252 -8.45 -42.99 -5.80
CA SER A 252 -7.38 -42.00 -5.60
C SER A 252 -7.98 -40.59 -5.70
N MET A 253 -7.95 -39.82 -4.61
CA MET A 253 -8.22 -38.38 -4.66
C MET A 253 -7.13 -37.75 -5.53
N SER A 254 -7.50 -37.19 -6.67
CA SER A 254 -6.56 -36.46 -7.52
C SER A 254 -6.25 -35.11 -6.86
N ASN A 255 -4.98 -34.85 -6.57
CA ASN A 255 -4.46 -33.53 -6.14
C ASN A 255 -4.53 -32.52 -7.30
N GLY A 256 -5.75 -32.16 -7.72
CA GLY A 256 -5.99 -31.31 -8.87
C GLY A 256 -5.71 -29.83 -8.58
N THR A 257 -4.45 -29.43 -8.44
CA THR A 257 -4.06 -28.01 -8.54
C THR A 257 -3.86 -27.70 -10.02
N THR A 258 -4.71 -26.88 -10.63
CA THR A 258 -4.59 -26.51 -12.05
C THR A 258 -3.73 -25.27 -12.23
N ASP A 259 -2.87 -25.29 -13.24
CA ASP A 259 -2.09 -24.13 -13.71
C ASP A 259 -2.96 -23.13 -14.52
N ALA A 260 -4.20 -23.51 -14.81
CA ALA A 260 -5.16 -22.73 -15.58
C ALA A 260 -6.59 -22.96 -15.04
N ASP A 261 -6.92 -22.27 -13.95
CA ASP A 261 -8.28 -22.22 -13.45
C ASP A 261 -9.14 -21.28 -14.32
N GLN A 262 -10.46 -21.49 -14.38
CA GLN A 262 -11.39 -20.56 -15.07
C GLN A 262 -11.37 -19.16 -14.42
N PHE A 263 -10.88 -19.09 -13.17
CA PHE A 263 -10.60 -17.86 -12.45
C PHE A 263 -9.42 -17.09 -13.07
N ASP A 264 -8.33 -17.77 -13.46
CA ASP A 264 -7.07 -17.14 -13.88
C ASP A 264 -6.94 -16.94 -15.41
N SER A 265 -7.69 -17.71 -16.21
CA SER A 265 -7.49 -17.78 -17.68
C SER A 265 -8.03 -16.59 -18.48
N HIS A 266 -8.90 -15.76 -17.90
CA HIS A 266 -9.56 -14.63 -18.58
C HIS A 266 -9.04 -13.25 -18.17
N ASP A 267 -8.30 -13.13 -17.07
CA ASP A 267 -7.89 -11.81 -16.56
C ASP A 267 -6.68 -11.21 -17.30
N GLU A 268 -5.90 -12.00 -18.07
CA GLU A 268 -4.75 -11.47 -18.82
C GLU A 268 -5.12 -10.83 -20.18
N LYS A 269 -6.39 -10.94 -20.65
CA LYS A 269 -6.80 -10.48 -21.99
C LYS A 269 -7.84 -9.35 -22.02
N ASP A 270 -8.57 -9.12 -20.93
CA ASP A 270 -9.70 -8.17 -20.91
C ASP A 270 -9.34 -6.73 -20.52
N ASP A 271 -8.16 -6.47 -19.95
CA ASP A 271 -7.78 -5.13 -19.42
C ASP A 271 -7.69 -4.02 -20.49
N ASN A 272 -7.64 -4.36 -21.79
CA ASN A 272 -7.51 -3.37 -22.87
C ASN A 272 -8.82 -2.61 -23.19
N ASP A 273 -9.99 -3.12 -22.75
CA ASP A 273 -11.32 -2.58 -23.05
C ASP A 273 -11.93 -1.80 -21.87
N GLU A 274 -11.17 -1.64 -20.77
CA GLU A 274 -11.74 -1.24 -19.47
C GLU A 274 -11.71 0.27 -19.19
N GLY A 275 -10.89 1.02 -19.93
CA GLY A 275 -10.95 2.49 -19.88
C GLY A 275 -12.35 2.98 -20.21
N GLU A 276 -12.94 2.43 -21.28
CA GLU A 276 -14.25 2.82 -21.81
C GLU A 276 -15.40 2.65 -20.79
N SER A 277 -15.32 1.63 -19.92
CA SER A 277 -16.33 1.39 -18.86
C SER A 277 -16.36 2.48 -17.78
N VAL A 278 -15.21 3.11 -17.47
CA VAL A 278 -15.16 4.18 -16.45
C VAL A 278 -15.81 5.46 -16.99
N GLU A 279 -15.65 5.75 -18.28
CA GLU A 279 -16.34 6.87 -18.93
C GLU A 279 -17.86 6.67 -18.99
N GLU A 280 -18.33 5.45 -19.29
CA GLU A 280 -19.76 5.11 -19.32
C GLU A 280 -20.46 5.33 -17.97
N HIS A 281 -19.74 5.07 -16.86
CA HIS A 281 -20.29 5.16 -15.51
C HIS A 281 -19.93 6.46 -14.76
N LYS A 282 -19.41 7.47 -15.46
CA LYS A 282 -18.97 8.75 -14.86
C LYS A 282 -20.06 9.45 -14.04
N SER A 283 -21.32 9.34 -14.43
CA SER A 283 -22.46 9.94 -13.70
C SER A 283 -22.65 9.31 -12.32
N VAL A 284 -22.48 7.99 -12.20
CA VAL A 284 -22.56 7.23 -10.93
C VAL A 284 -21.40 7.63 -10.01
N ILE A 285 -20.19 7.71 -10.57
CA ILE A 285 -19.00 8.17 -9.82
C ILE A 285 -19.20 9.59 -9.32
N MET A 286 -19.65 10.52 -10.16
CA MET A 286 -19.92 11.90 -9.78
C MET A 286 -21.01 12.00 -8.69
N HIS A 287 -22.05 11.18 -8.77
CA HIS A 287 -23.09 11.14 -7.74
C HIS A 287 -22.53 10.69 -6.39
N LEU A 288 -21.79 9.58 -6.34
CA LEU A 288 -21.13 9.11 -5.12
C LEU A 288 -20.14 10.14 -4.56
N LEU A 289 -19.38 10.80 -5.43
CA LEU A 289 -18.41 11.81 -5.03
C LEU A 289 -19.07 13.08 -4.50
N SER A 290 -20.28 13.40 -4.94
CA SER A 290 -21.05 14.53 -4.40
C SER A 290 -21.51 14.31 -2.95
N GLN A 291 -21.52 13.05 -2.49
CA GLN A 291 -21.96 12.68 -1.14
C GLN A 291 -20.80 12.66 -0.13
N VAL A 292 -19.56 12.59 -0.60
CA VAL A 292 -18.37 12.51 0.27
C VAL A 292 -17.73 13.87 0.47
N ARG A 293 -17.22 14.10 1.68
CA ARG A 293 -16.48 15.32 2.04
C ARG A 293 -15.01 15.00 2.19
N LEU A 294 -14.14 15.99 1.93
CA LEU A 294 -12.70 15.85 2.15
C LEU A 294 -12.42 15.35 3.57
N GLY A 295 -11.59 14.30 3.69
CA GLY A 295 -11.24 13.65 4.95
C GLY A 295 -12.24 12.61 5.44
N MET A 296 -13.39 12.42 4.77
CA MET A 296 -14.37 11.40 5.12
C MET A 296 -13.80 10.00 4.95
N ASP A 297 -14.16 9.11 5.88
CA ASP A 297 -13.88 7.69 5.81
C ASP A 297 -14.77 7.03 4.74
N LEU A 298 -14.14 6.38 3.77
CA LEU A 298 -14.81 5.75 2.64
C LEU A 298 -15.30 4.32 2.93
N THR A 299 -15.00 3.75 4.09
CA THR A 299 -15.53 2.44 4.50
C THR A 299 -17.05 2.43 4.60
N LYS A 300 -17.67 3.60 4.81
CA LYS A 300 -19.12 3.79 4.89
C LYS A 300 -19.79 4.07 3.53
N VAL A 301 -19.01 4.13 2.45
CA VAL A 301 -19.51 4.45 1.11
C VAL A 301 -19.49 3.19 0.27
N VAL A 302 -20.64 2.80 -0.26
CA VAL A 302 -20.74 1.68 -1.20
C VAL A 302 -20.17 2.13 -2.54
N LEU A 303 -19.00 1.58 -2.88
CA LEU A 303 -18.38 1.82 -4.18
C LEU A 303 -19.05 0.96 -5.26
N PRO A 304 -19.14 1.44 -6.52
CA PRO A 304 -19.79 0.70 -7.59
C PRO A 304 -19.12 -0.63 -7.88
N THR A 305 -19.89 -1.63 -8.29
CA THR A 305 -19.37 -2.98 -8.53
C THR A 305 -18.41 -3.04 -9.74
N PHE A 306 -18.56 -2.15 -10.72
CA PHE A 306 -17.70 -2.13 -11.93
C PHE A 306 -16.25 -1.72 -11.65
N ILE A 307 -15.96 -1.04 -10.53
CA ILE A 307 -14.57 -0.68 -10.15
C ILE A 307 -13.86 -1.80 -9.37
N LEU A 308 -14.53 -2.94 -9.17
CA LEU A 308 -13.98 -4.03 -8.38
C LEU A 308 -12.99 -4.88 -9.18
N GLU A 309 -11.92 -5.23 -8.51
CA GLU A 309 -10.99 -6.25 -8.96
C GLU A 309 -11.60 -7.63 -8.68
N ARG A 310 -11.40 -8.58 -9.58
CA ARG A 310 -12.08 -9.89 -9.57
C ARG A 310 -11.50 -10.87 -8.54
N ARG A 311 -11.11 -10.38 -7.37
CA ARG A 311 -10.51 -11.18 -6.29
C ARG A 311 -10.61 -10.49 -4.94
N SER A 312 -10.55 -11.28 -3.89
CA SER A 312 -10.51 -10.81 -2.50
C SER A 312 -9.19 -10.14 -2.15
N LEU A 313 -9.22 -9.23 -1.18
CA LEU A 313 -8.02 -8.65 -0.58
C LEU A 313 -7.09 -9.73 0.01
N LEU A 314 -7.64 -10.84 0.54
CA LEU A 314 -6.82 -11.95 1.04
C LEU A 314 -6.00 -12.60 -0.08
N GLU A 315 -6.60 -12.77 -1.25
CA GLU A 315 -5.91 -13.28 -2.43
C GLU A 315 -4.90 -12.26 -2.98
N MET A 316 -5.18 -10.97 -2.87
CA MET A 316 -4.22 -9.91 -3.24
C MET A 316 -2.97 -9.93 -2.36
N TYR A 317 -3.08 -10.22 -1.06
CA TYR A 317 -1.91 -10.32 -0.17
C TYR A 317 -0.97 -11.49 -0.53
N ALA A 318 -1.48 -12.54 -1.18
CA ALA A 318 -0.64 -13.61 -1.70
C ALA A 318 0.36 -13.11 -2.76
N ASP A 319 0.07 -12.00 -3.44
CA ASP A 319 0.97 -11.44 -4.46
C ASP A 319 2.30 -10.95 -3.88
N PHE A 320 2.39 -10.72 -2.56
CA PHE A 320 3.67 -10.45 -1.90
C PHE A 320 4.70 -11.58 -2.10
N PHE A 321 4.23 -12.79 -2.42
CA PHE A 321 5.03 -13.99 -2.65
C PHE A 321 5.13 -14.37 -4.13
N ALA A 322 4.85 -13.44 -5.05
CA ALA A 322 5.00 -13.67 -6.50
C ALA A 322 6.45 -13.96 -6.94
N HIS A 323 7.43 -13.66 -6.08
CA HIS A 323 8.84 -14.08 -6.21
C HIS A 323 9.19 -15.02 -5.04
N PRO A 324 8.68 -16.26 -5.04
CA PRO A 324 8.92 -17.22 -3.96
C PRO A 324 10.40 -17.61 -3.88
N ASP A 325 11.13 -17.54 -4.99
CA ASP A 325 12.58 -17.69 -5.10
C ASP A 325 13.35 -16.63 -4.31
N LEU A 326 12.92 -15.36 -4.38
CA LEU A 326 13.53 -14.28 -3.61
C LEU A 326 13.23 -14.41 -2.11
N PHE A 327 12.04 -14.92 -1.75
CA PHE A 327 11.68 -15.18 -0.36
C PHE A 327 12.57 -16.27 0.25
N VAL A 328 12.68 -17.43 -0.42
CA VAL A 328 13.43 -18.56 0.15
C VAL A 328 14.94 -18.35 0.18
N SER A 329 15.47 -17.58 -0.78
CA SER A 329 16.90 -17.27 -0.84
C SER A 329 17.39 -16.40 0.33
N ILE A 330 16.48 -15.78 1.11
CA ILE A 330 16.83 -15.11 2.37
C ILE A 330 17.49 -16.12 3.32
N ALA A 331 16.91 -17.30 3.47
CA ALA A 331 17.43 -18.33 4.38
C ALA A 331 18.73 -18.98 3.87
N GLU A 332 19.11 -18.75 2.61
CA GLU A 332 20.32 -19.29 2.00
C GLU A 332 21.55 -18.40 2.24
N GLN A 333 21.35 -17.13 2.64
CA GLN A 333 22.47 -16.23 2.90
C GLN A 333 23.10 -16.52 4.27
N GLN A 334 24.41 -16.76 4.28
CA GLN A 334 25.16 -17.10 5.49
C GLN A 334 25.49 -15.88 6.35
N ASP A 335 25.78 -14.74 5.72
CA ASP A 335 26.13 -13.51 6.41
C ASP A 335 24.87 -12.69 6.78
N PRO A 336 24.73 -12.18 8.03
CA PRO A 336 23.59 -11.35 8.42
C PRO A 336 23.40 -10.09 7.56
N ARG A 337 24.48 -9.51 7.06
CA ARG A 337 24.44 -8.36 6.13
C ARG A 337 23.75 -8.74 4.84
N ASP A 338 24.14 -9.87 4.25
CA ASP A 338 23.62 -10.34 2.97
C ASP A 338 22.18 -10.84 3.13
N ARG A 339 21.82 -11.45 4.28
CA ARG A 339 20.42 -11.73 4.63
C ARG A 339 19.58 -10.46 4.65
N MET A 340 20.01 -9.39 5.33
CA MET A 340 19.27 -8.13 5.35
C MET A 340 19.07 -7.56 3.93
N VAL A 341 20.12 -7.57 3.11
CA VAL A 341 20.02 -7.14 1.70
C VAL A 341 18.99 -7.98 0.94
N GLN A 342 18.96 -9.30 1.15
CA GLN A 342 18.03 -10.21 0.50
C GLN A 342 16.58 -10.02 0.99
N VAL A 343 16.37 -9.72 2.27
CA VAL A 343 15.04 -9.34 2.81
C VAL A 343 14.52 -8.08 2.11
N VAL A 344 15.35 -7.04 2.02
CA VAL A 344 15.00 -5.80 1.31
C VAL A 344 14.72 -6.07 -0.17
N LYS A 345 15.50 -6.94 -0.80
CA LYS A 345 15.34 -7.33 -2.21
C LYS A 345 14.01 -8.04 -2.48
N TRP A 346 13.67 -9.03 -1.66
CA TRP A 346 12.37 -9.70 -1.74
C TRP A 346 11.23 -8.70 -1.52
N TYR A 347 11.30 -7.90 -0.45
CA TYR A 347 10.28 -6.92 -0.11
C TYR A 347 10.02 -5.92 -1.25
N LEU A 348 11.07 -5.31 -1.82
CA LEU A 348 10.91 -4.35 -2.93
C LEU A 348 10.44 -4.99 -4.23
N SER A 349 10.66 -6.30 -4.42
CA SER A 349 10.19 -7.04 -5.59
C SER A 349 8.72 -7.45 -5.49
N ALA A 350 8.10 -7.31 -4.32
CA ALA A 350 6.77 -7.81 -4.04
C ALA A 350 5.63 -6.89 -4.54
N PHE A 351 5.91 -5.60 -4.75
CA PHE A 351 4.87 -4.58 -5.01
C PHE A 351 4.45 -4.42 -6.48
N HIS A 352 5.21 -4.95 -7.44
CA HIS A 352 4.80 -4.88 -8.85
C HIS A 352 3.81 -5.98 -9.24
N ALA A 353 3.85 -7.10 -8.52
CA ALA A 353 2.96 -8.22 -8.75
C ALA A 353 1.49 -7.82 -8.53
N GLY A 354 0.59 -8.37 -9.36
CA GLY A 354 -0.84 -8.11 -9.28
C GLY A 354 -1.32 -6.76 -9.83
N ARG A 355 -0.43 -5.93 -10.40
CA ARG A 355 -0.76 -4.57 -10.87
C ARG A 355 -0.46 -4.40 -12.37
N LYS A 356 -0.88 -5.36 -13.19
CA LYS A 356 -0.62 -5.36 -14.64
C LYS A 356 -1.50 -4.36 -15.42
N GLY A 357 -2.73 -4.12 -14.96
CA GLY A 357 -3.63 -3.13 -15.53
C GLY A 357 -3.19 -1.69 -15.23
N SER A 358 -3.42 -0.78 -16.17
CA SER A 358 -3.20 0.66 -15.97
C SER A 358 -4.27 1.31 -15.08
N VAL A 359 -5.44 0.67 -14.99
CA VAL A 359 -6.60 1.14 -14.24
C VAL A 359 -6.58 0.55 -12.82
N ALA A 360 -6.64 1.41 -11.81
CA ALA A 360 -6.77 0.98 -10.42
C ALA A 360 -8.17 0.43 -10.16
N LYS A 361 -8.21 -0.79 -9.66
CA LYS A 361 -9.42 -1.44 -9.16
C LYS A 361 -9.32 -1.70 -7.67
N LYS A 362 -10.46 -1.91 -7.03
CA LYS A 362 -10.55 -2.23 -5.61
C LYS A 362 -10.84 -3.72 -5.43
N PRO A 363 -10.03 -4.49 -4.69
CA PRO A 363 -10.35 -5.89 -4.39
C PRO A 363 -11.61 -6.00 -3.53
N TYR A 364 -12.22 -7.19 -3.52
CA TYR A 364 -13.35 -7.44 -2.62
C TYR A 364 -12.92 -7.26 -1.17
N ASN A 365 -13.76 -6.58 -0.38
CA ASN A 365 -13.55 -6.44 1.05
C ASN A 365 -13.87 -7.78 1.71
N PRO A 366 -12.91 -8.48 2.33
CA PRO A 366 -13.17 -9.82 2.83
C PRO A 366 -14.22 -9.82 3.93
N ILE A 367 -15.06 -10.86 3.95
CA ILE A 367 -16.03 -11.06 5.03
C ILE A 367 -15.36 -11.71 6.25
N LEU A 368 -15.91 -11.51 7.45
CA LEU A 368 -15.37 -12.11 8.68
C LEU A 368 -15.27 -13.64 8.54
N GLY A 369 -14.09 -14.19 8.82
CA GLY A 369 -13.84 -15.63 8.71
C GLY A 369 -13.60 -16.15 7.29
N GLU A 370 -13.58 -15.29 6.28
CA GLU A 370 -13.10 -15.64 4.95
C GLU A 370 -11.64 -16.11 5.03
N VAL A 371 -11.29 -17.13 4.24
CA VAL A 371 -9.91 -17.64 4.16
C VAL A 371 -9.43 -17.76 2.70
N PHE A 372 -8.12 -17.69 2.50
CA PHE A 372 -7.50 -17.96 1.21
C PHE A 372 -6.29 -18.87 1.38
N PHE A 373 -6.17 -19.90 0.53
CA PHE A 373 -5.04 -20.84 0.51
C PHE A 373 -4.43 -20.89 -0.88
N CYS A 374 -3.11 -20.82 -0.96
CA CYS A 374 -2.37 -21.10 -2.20
C CYS A 374 -0.96 -21.60 -1.91
N HIS A 375 -0.27 -22.08 -2.95
CA HIS A 375 1.16 -22.36 -2.88
C HIS A 375 1.87 -22.00 -4.18
N TRP A 376 3.19 -21.95 -4.12
CA TRP A 376 4.07 -21.89 -5.29
C TRP A 376 5.04 -23.06 -5.21
N ASP A 377 5.14 -23.80 -6.31
CA ASP A 377 6.15 -24.84 -6.43
C ASP A 377 7.48 -24.17 -6.82
N LEU A 378 8.52 -24.42 -6.03
CA LEU A 378 9.86 -24.01 -6.40
C LEU A 378 10.43 -24.97 -7.45
N PRO A 379 11.44 -24.55 -8.23
CA PRO A 379 12.13 -25.45 -9.14
C PRO A 379 12.56 -26.75 -8.46
N GLU A 380 12.46 -27.87 -9.18
CA GLU A 380 12.76 -29.20 -8.65
C GLU A 380 14.15 -29.22 -8.00
N SER A 381 14.18 -29.72 -6.77
CA SER A 381 15.43 -29.99 -6.06
C SER A 381 15.91 -31.40 -6.42
N GLU A 382 17.23 -31.59 -6.51
CA GLU A 382 17.83 -32.92 -6.68
C GLU A 382 17.58 -33.85 -5.49
N ASP A 383 17.14 -33.31 -4.35
CA ASP A 383 16.77 -34.09 -3.16
C ASP A 383 15.37 -34.71 -3.35
N PRO A 384 15.23 -36.05 -3.39
CA PRO A 384 13.93 -36.72 -3.51
C PRO A 384 12.98 -36.41 -2.35
N ALA A 385 13.51 -36.08 -1.16
CA ALA A 385 12.70 -35.72 0.00
C ALA A 385 12.00 -34.36 -0.16
N SER A 386 12.42 -33.54 -1.14
CA SER A 386 11.83 -32.23 -1.44
C SER A 386 10.40 -32.31 -1.97
N SER A 387 10.04 -33.45 -2.58
CA SER A 387 8.71 -33.73 -3.14
C SER A 387 7.73 -34.34 -2.13
N GLU A 388 8.20 -34.69 -0.93
CA GLU A 388 7.32 -35.20 0.14
C GLU A 388 6.35 -34.10 0.60
N SER A 389 5.11 -34.47 0.86
CA SER A 389 4.11 -33.53 1.37
C SER A 389 4.30 -33.22 2.85
N VAL A 390 3.91 -32.00 3.25
CA VAL A 390 3.96 -31.56 4.65
C VAL A 390 2.57 -31.67 5.27
N SER A 391 2.22 -32.86 5.77
CA SER A 391 0.87 -33.18 6.25
C SER A 391 0.39 -32.32 7.44
N ASP A 392 1.32 -31.82 8.25
CA ASP A 392 1.04 -30.94 9.39
C ASP A 392 1.20 -29.44 9.07
N GLY A 393 1.48 -29.11 7.80
CA GLY A 393 1.63 -27.75 7.30
C GLY A 393 0.30 -27.04 7.03
N PRO A 394 0.34 -25.75 6.62
CA PRO A 394 -0.86 -24.99 6.29
C PRO A 394 -1.62 -25.58 5.09
N LEU A 395 -0.91 -26.21 4.15
CA LEU A 395 -1.49 -26.96 3.04
C LEU A 395 -0.96 -28.41 3.09
N PRO A 396 -1.74 -29.37 3.63
CA PRO A 396 -1.30 -30.77 3.81
C PRO A 396 -0.85 -31.51 2.54
N TRP A 397 -1.26 -31.03 1.37
CA TRP A 397 -0.91 -31.59 0.06
C TRP A 397 0.29 -30.89 -0.59
N SER A 398 0.79 -29.79 -0.03
CA SER A 398 1.93 -29.04 -0.57
C SER A 398 3.25 -29.75 -0.25
N SER A 399 4.20 -29.69 -1.20
CA SER A 399 5.51 -30.32 -1.02
C SER A 399 6.39 -29.53 -0.04
N LYS A 400 7.38 -30.20 0.55
CA LYS A 400 8.38 -29.56 1.43
C LYS A 400 9.12 -28.40 0.74
N ASN A 401 9.31 -28.49 -0.57
CA ASN A 401 9.96 -27.47 -1.40
C ASN A 401 8.98 -26.53 -2.09
N SER A 402 7.82 -26.29 -1.49
CA SER A 402 6.88 -25.26 -1.91
C SER A 402 6.89 -24.10 -0.93
N VAL A 403 6.51 -22.92 -1.40
CA VAL A 403 6.07 -21.82 -0.53
C VAL A 403 4.55 -21.97 -0.36
N SER A 404 4.10 -22.31 0.84
CA SER A 404 2.67 -22.35 1.18
C SER A 404 2.22 -21.00 1.74
N PHE A 405 0.99 -20.58 1.44
CA PHE A 405 0.38 -19.35 1.93
C PHE A 405 -1.05 -19.57 2.39
N VAL A 406 -1.40 -18.91 3.49
CA VAL A 406 -2.74 -18.89 4.06
C VAL A 406 -3.08 -17.50 4.58
N ALA A 407 -4.31 -17.07 4.39
CA ALA A 407 -4.84 -15.82 4.95
C ALA A 407 -6.23 -16.03 5.54
N GLU A 408 -6.57 -15.23 6.55
CA GLU A 408 -7.89 -15.18 7.19
C GLU A 408 -8.29 -13.73 7.47
N GLN A 409 -9.57 -13.41 7.25
CA GLN A 409 -10.16 -12.17 7.75
C GLN A 409 -10.54 -12.34 9.23
N VAL A 410 -9.63 -11.93 10.11
CA VAL A 410 -9.74 -12.16 11.57
C VAL A 410 -10.66 -11.14 12.28
N SER A 411 -10.89 -9.99 11.67
CA SER A 411 -11.85 -8.98 12.16
C SER A 411 -12.46 -8.21 11.00
N HIS A 412 -13.72 -7.77 11.15
CA HIS A 412 -14.40 -6.94 10.15
C HIS A 412 -14.53 -5.47 10.58
N HIS A 413 -14.58 -5.18 11.88
CA HIS A 413 -14.66 -3.84 12.44
C HIS A 413 -13.69 -3.69 13.64
N PRO A 414 -12.46 -3.18 13.42
CA PRO A 414 -11.87 -2.77 12.13
C PRO A 414 -11.58 -3.95 11.20
N PRO A 415 -11.43 -3.75 9.88
CA PRO A 415 -11.15 -4.83 8.93
C PRO A 415 -9.68 -5.25 9.03
N ILE A 416 -9.41 -6.34 9.74
CA ILE A 416 -8.06 -6.92 9.93
C ILE A 416 -7.97 -8.23 9.16
N SER A 417 -6.97 -8.32 8.29
CA SER A 417 -6.57 -9.56 7.61
C SER A 417 -5.25 -10.04 8.20
N ALA A 418 -5.19 -11.30 8.62
CA ALA A 418 -3.96 -11.97 9.03
C ALA A 418 -3.53 -12.98 7.96
N PHE A 419 -2.23 -13.12 7.73
CA PHE A 419 -1.71 -14.06 6.75
C PHE A 419 -0.35 -14.62 7.14
N TYR A 420 -0.08 -15.81 6.65
CA TYR A 420 1.09 -16.61 6.97
C TYR A 420 1.61 -17.32 5.73
N ALA A 421 2.92 -17.40 5.59
CA ALA A 421 3.57 -18.18 4.55
C ALA A 421 4.77 -18.94 5.10
N GLU A 422 5.14 -20.05 4.46
CA GLU A 422 6.32 -20.82 4.86
C GLU A 422 6.90 -21.64 3.71
N CYS A 423 8.19 -21.96 3.82
CA CYS A 423 8.81 -23.03 3.06
C CYS A 423 9.53 -23.98 4.02
N PHE A 424 9.06 -25.23 4.08
CA PHE A 424 9.53 -26.22 5.04
C PHE A 424 11.01 -26.57 4.81
N SER A 425 11.39 -26.89 3.56
CA SER A 425 12.76 -27.30 3.20
C SER A 425 13.79 -26.22 3.51
N LYS A 426 13.39 -24.94 3.40
CA LYS A 426 14.24 -23.76 3.60
C LYS A 426 14.19 -23.22 5.02
N LYS A 427 13.36 -23.81 5.90
CA LYS A 427 13.16 -23.42 7.30
C LYS A 427 12.94 -21.91 7.45
N ILE A 428 12.07 -21.36 6.60
CA ILE A 428 11.69 -19.95 6.59
C ILE A 428 10.17 -19.84 6.70
N GLN A 429 9.72 -18.88 7.50
CA GLN A 429 8.31 -18.56 7.66
C GLN A 429 8.08 -17.05 7.65
N PHE A 430 6.86 -16.65 7.38
CA PHE A 430 6.38 -15.29 7.40
C PHE A 430 5.03 -15.22 8.09
N ASN A 431 4.84 -14.27 8.98
CA ASN A 431 3.55 -13.97 9.61
C ASN A 431 3.28 -12.47 9.52
N ALA A 432 2.05 -12.08 9.19
CA ALA A 432 1.66 -10.68 9.16
C ALA A 432 0.19 -10.49 9.48
N HIS A 433 -0.13 -9.26 9.83
CA HIS A 433 -1.50 -8.75 9.82
C HIS A 433 -1.51 -7.34 9.28
N ILE A 434 -2.58 -6.98 8.58
CA ILE A 434 -2.80 -5.65 8.04
C ILE A 434 -4.27 -5.28 8.26
N TRP A 435 -4.50 -4.06 8.74
CA TRP A 435 -5.78 -3.39 8.59
C TRP A 435 -5.61 -2.07 7.86
N THR A 436 -6.69 -1.58 7.29
CA THR A 436 -6.63 -0.37 6.46
C THR A 436 -7.48 0.76 7.03
N LYS A 437 -6.99 2.00 6.89
CA LYS A 437 -7.77 3.22 7.15
C LYS A 437 -7.84 4.05 5.87
N SER A 438 -9.04 4.18 5.32
CA SER A 438 -9.27 4.89 4.07
C SER A 438 -9.73 6.33 4.31
N LYS A 439 -9.23 7.27 3.52
CA LYS A 439 -9.61 8.69 3.56
C LYS A 439 -9.86 9.22 2.15
N PHE A 440 -10.97 9.93 1.98
CA PHE A 440 -11.23 10.69 0.76
C PHE A 440 -10.37 11.97 0.72
N LEU A 441 -9.59 12.15 -0.34
CA LEU A 441 -8.67 13.27 -0.53
C LEU A 441 -9.04 14.14 -1.74
N GLY A 442 -10.33 14.20 -2.10
CA GLY A 442 -10.82 14.97 -3.25
C GLY A 442 -10.66 14.18 -4.55
N MET A 443 -9.58 14.41 -5.29
CA MET A 443 -9.29 13.65 -6.52
C MET A 443 -8.57 12.31 -6.28
N SER A 444 -8.34 11.97 -5.03
CA SER A 444 -7.61 10.77 -4.64
C SER A 444 -8.28 10.10 -3.44
N ILE A 445 -8.00 8.82 -3.27
CA ILE A 445 -8.33 8.04 -2.08
C ILE A 445 -7.01 7.60 -1.44
N GLY A 446 -6.78 7.96 -0.18
CA GLY A 446 -5.63 7.48 0.58
C GLY A 446 -6.01 6.27 1.43
N VAL A 447 -5.22 5.21 1.37
CA VAL A 447 -5.38 3.98 2.15
C VAL A 447 -4.14 3.79 2.99
N HIS A 448 -4.28 3.97 4.30
CA HIS A 448 -3.19 3.74 5.24
C HIS A 448 -3.17 2.28 5.62
N ASN A 449 -2.06 1.61 5.34
CA ASN A 449 -1.85 0.22 5.72
C ASN A 449 -1.17 0.19 7.09
N ILE A 450 -1.86 -0.35 8.09
CA ILE A 450 -1.39 -0.42 9.46
C ILE A 450 -1.28 -1.89 9.83
N GLY A 451 -0.17 -2.24 10.46
CA GLY A 451 0.17 -3.61 10.82
C GLY A 451 1.64 -3.87 10.57
N GLN A 452 2.05 -5.12 10.76
CA GLN A 452 3.43 -5.54 10.59
C GLN A 452 3.53 -6.94 10.02
N GLY A 453 4.64 -7.21 9.34
CA GLY A 453 5.05 -8.54 8.93
C GLY A 453 6.34 -8.95 9.64
N CYS A 454 6.55 -10.26 9.78
CA CYS A 454 7.73 -10.85 10.37
C CYS A 454 8.25 -11.98 9.46
N VAL A 455 9.39 -11.78 8.82
CA VAL A 455 10.15 -12.87 8.18
C VAL A 455 11.00 -13.53 9.24
N SER A 456 10.87 -14.84 9.45
CA SER A 456 11.68 -15.61 10.40
C SER A 456 12.57 -16.61 9.68
N CYS A 457 13.89 -16.43 9.80
CA CYS A 457 14.90 -17.37 9.31
C CYS A 457 15.29 -18.32 10.44
N LEU A 458 14.68 -19.50 10.48
CA LEU A 458 14.70 -20.36 11.67
C LEU A 458 16.08 -20.98 11.94
N GLU A 459 16.89 -21.21 10.91
CA GLU A 459 18.27 -21.72 11.08
C GLU A 459 19.16 -20.73 11.84
N TYR A 460 18.92 -19.44 11.66
CA TYR A 460 19.69 -18.37 12.31
C TYR A 460 18.97 -17.80 13.54
N ASP A 461 17.72 -18.22 13.79
CA ASP A 461 16.86 -17.67 14.84
C ASP A 461 16.81 -16.13 14.73
N GLU A 462 16.64 -15.63 13.51
CA GLU A 462 16.55 -14.20 13.18
C GLU A 462 15.13 -13.85 12.72
N HIS A 463 14.63 -12.72 13.20
CA HIS A 463 13.30 -12.20 12.90
C HIS A 463 13.40 -10.79 12.34
N TYR A 464 12.91 -10.60 11.13
CA TYR A 464 12.90 -9.31 10.43
C TYR A 464 11.49 -8.74 10.46
N ILE A 465 11.30 -7.69 11.26
CA ILE A 465 10.03 -6.98 11.40
C ILE A 465 9.95 -5.92 10.32
N LEU A 466 8.86 -5.91 9.55
CA LEU A 466 8.62 -4.97 8.45
C LEU A 466 7.26 -4.30 8.54
N THR A 467 7.18 -3.05 8.09
CA THR A 467 5.93 -2.28 7.92
C THR A 467 5.58 -2.15 6.44
N PHE A 468 4.36 -1.68 6.13
CA PHE A 468 3.82 -1.63 4.76
C PHE A 468 3.63 -0.19 4.26
N PRO A 469 3.77 0.09 2.95
CA PRO A 469 3.54 1.43 2.41
C PRO A 469 2.05 1.75 2.37
N ASN A 470 1.70 3.03 2.34
CA ASN A 470 0.34 3.47 2.09
C ASN A 470 0.02 3.37 0.59
N GLY A 471 -1.25 3.10 0.27
CA GLY A 471 -1.75 3.08 -1.10
C GLY A 471 -2.58 4.33 -1.40
N TYR A 472 -2.50 4.82 -2.63
CA TYR A 472 -3.30 5.93 -3.10
C TYR A 472 -3.96 5.56 -4.43
N GLY A 473 -5.29 5.62 -4.47
CA GLY A 473 -6.05 5.62 -5.72
C GLY A 473 -6.10 7.05 -6.24
N ARG A 474 -5.32 7.36 -7.26
CA ARG A 474 -5.25 8.69 -7.88
C ARG A 474 -6.28 8.80 -9.01
N SER A 475 -6.64 10.02 -9.38
CA SER A 475 -7.44 10.29 -10.58
C SER A 475 -8.80 9.57 -10.63
N ILE A 476 -9.46 9.45 -9.48
CA ILE A 476 -10.74 8.72 -9.33
C ILE A 476 -11.92 9.30 -10.15
N LEU A 477 -11.78 10.51 -10.69
CA LEU A 477 -12.75 11.19 -11.55
C LEU A 477 -12.50 10.99 -13.05
N THR A 478 -11.35 10.40 -13.39
CA THR A 478 -10.94 10.08 -14.76
C THR A 478 -10.53 8.61 -14.81
N VAL A 479 -9.31 8.30 -15.26
CA VAL A 479 -8.79 6.94 -15.26
C VAL A 479 -7.99 6.75 -13.97
N PRO A 480 -8.50 5.97 -13.00
CA PRO A 480 -7.84 5.82 -11.73
C PRO A 480 -6.54 5.02 -11.86
N TRP A 481 -5.52 5.34 -11.07
CA TRP A 481 -4.26 4.60 -11.05
C TRP A 481 -3.70 4.49 -9.63
N VAL A 482 -2.91 3.44 -9.37
CA VAL A 482 -2.35 3.14 -8.04
C VAL A 482 -1.00 3.81 -7.85
N GLU A 483 -0.86 4.51 -6.74
CA GLU A 483 0.41 5.02 -6.25
C GLU A 483 0.72 4.46 -4.85
N LEU A 484 1.98 4.12 -4.59
CA LEU A 484 2.45 3.76 -3.26
C LEU A 484 3.19 4.95 -2.66
N GLY A 485 3.03 5.17 -1.36
CA GLY A 485 3.67 6.29 -0.67
C GLY A 485 3.92 6.04 0.80
N GLY A 486 4.84 6.82 1.37
CA GLY A 486 5.16 6.80 2.80
C GLY A 486 6.41 6.00 3.13
N GLU A 487 6.74 5.98 4.41
CA GLU A 487 7.93 5.34 4.95
C GLU A 487 7.63 3.93 5.43
N CYS A 488 8.56 3.00 5.19
CA CYS A 488 8.56 1.66 5.73
C CYS A 488 9.90 1.39 6.41
N ASN A 489 9.90 0.53 7.41
CA ASN A 489 11.11 0.08 8.08
C ASN A 489 11.20 -1.44 8.00
N ILE A 490 12.42 -1.96 7.91
CA ILE A 490 12.74 -3.37 8.14
C ILE A 490 13.82 -3.41 9.23
N SER A 491 13.65 -4.20 10.28
CA SER A 491 14.66 -4.33 11.33
C SER A 491 14.76 -5.75 11.86
N CYS A 492 15.97 -6.14 12.24
CA CYS A 492 16.23 -7.39 12.94
C CYS A 492 16.96 -7.10 14.25
N SER A 493 16.29 -7.33 15.38
CA SER A 493 16.83 -7.02 16.72
C SER A 493 18.07 -7.85 17.05
N LYS A 494 18.11 -9.11 16.61
CA LYS A 494 19.21 -10.04 16.89
C LYS A 494 20.48 -9.68 16.14
N SER A 495 20.38 -9.42 14.84
CA SER A 495 21.55 -9.06 14.04
C SER A 495 21.91 -7.57 14.17
N GLY A 496 20.94 -6.73 14.56
CA GLY A 496 21.09 -5.28 14.71
C GLY A 496 21.00 -4.50 13.39
N TYR A 497 20.81 -5.18 12.27
CA TYR A 497 20.66 -4.53 10.97
C TYR A 497 19.26 -3.91 10.83
N SER A 498 19.19 -2.82 10.06
CA SER A 498 17.93 -2.17 9.73
C SER A 498 17.94 -1.56 8.33
N ALA A 499 16.77 -1.33 7.76
CA ALA A 499 16.59 -0.59 6.52
C ALA A 499 15.44 0.41 6.63
N ASN A 500 15.66 1.62 6.12
CA ASN A 500 14.61 2.63 5.95
C ASN A 500 14.26 2.71 4.46
N ILE A 501 12.97 2.64 4.14
CA ILE A 501 12.45 2.58 2.78
C ILE A 501 11.43 3.70 2.63
N VAL A 502 11.50 4.45 1.54
CA VAL A 502 10.56 5.53 1.23
C VAL A 502 9.97 5.28 -0.15
N PHE A 503 8.65 5.09 -0.20
CA PHE A 503 7.88 5.15 -1.42
C PHE A 503 7.49 6.60 -1.67
N HIS A 504 7.99 7.18 -2.76
CA HIS A 504 7.76 8.59 -3.08
C HIS A 504 6.49 8.73 -3.91
N THR A 505 5.56 9.53 -3.40
CA THR A 505 4.43 10.01 -4.21
C THR A 505 4.92 11.03 -5.23
N LYS A 506 4.23 11.12 -6.37
CA LYS A 506 4.52 12.04 -7.46
C LYS A 506 4.59 13.49 -6.93
N PRO A 507 5.71 14.20 -7.15
CA PRO A 507 5.80 15.63 -6.83
C PRO A 507 4.79 16.45 -7.65
N PHE A 508 4.35 17.58 -7.10
CA PHE A 508 3.42 18.49 -7.78
C PHE A 508 3.96 19.06 -9.09
N TYR A 509 5.29 19.26 -9.20
CA TYR A 509 5.95 19.80 -10.39
C TYR A 509 6.93 18.78 -10.99
N GLY A 510 6.56 18.22 -12.14
CA GLY A 510 7.40 17.28 -12.87
C GLY A 510 7.79 16.04 -12.05
N GLY A 511 8.73 15.26 -12.56
CA GLY A 511 9.24 14.08 -11.88
C GLY A 511 8.63 12.75 -12.34
N LYS A 512 9.27 11.67 -11.94
CA LYS A 512 8.87 10.29 -12.23
C LYS A 512 7.90 9.78 -11.18
N THR A 513 6.92 8.99 -11.60
CA THR A 513 6.04 8.25 -10.70
C THR A 513 6.76 7.03 -10.12
N HIS A 514 6.20 6.45 -9.05
CA HIS A 514 6.63 5.16 -8.50
C HIS A 514 8.07 5.11 -7.97
N ARG A 515 8.68 6.27 -7.69
CA ARG A 515 10.05 6.35 -7.21
C ARG A 515 10.17 5.72 -5.82
N ILE A 516 11.25 5.00 -5.58
CA ILE A 516 11.64 4.48 -4.27
C ILE A 516 13.06 4.89 -3.92
N THR A 517 13.31 5.05 -2.62
CA THR A 517 14.66 5.09 -2.05
C THR A 517 14.70 4.17 -0.84
N ALA A 518 15.78 3.43 -0.66
CA ALA A 518 16.01 2.66 0.55
C ALA A 518 17.46 2.81 1.03
N GLU A 519 17.67 2.73 2.32
CA GLU A 519 18.98 2.78 2.96
C GLU A 519 19.11 1.62 3.94
N ILE A 520 20.17 0.83 3.83
CA ILE A 520 20.45 -0.32 4.70
C ILE A 520 21.62 0.01 5.62
N PHE A 521 21.43 -0.19 6.92
CA PHE A 521 22.33 0.17 7.99
C PHE A 521 22.88 -1.06 8.69
N ALA A 522 24.17 -1.00 9.02
CA ALA A 522 24.81 -1.97 9.87
C ALA A 522 24.48 -1.68 11.35
N PRO A 523 24.70 -2.63 12.26
CA PRO A 523 24.38 -2.46 13.67
C PRO A 523 25.08 -1.24 14.27
N ASN A 524 24.30 -0.35 14.89
CA ASN A 524 24.76 0.89 15.51
C ASN A 524 25.37 1.94 14.57
N ASP A 525 25.32 1.74 13.25
CA ASP A 525 25.81 2.70 12.27
C ASP A 525 24.69 3.64 11.81
N LYS A 526 24.99 4.95 11.83
CA LYS A 526 24.10 5.97 11.23
C LYS A 526 24.28 6.12 9.73
N LYS A 527 25.36 5.57 9.17
CA LYS A 527 25.68 5.66 7.75
C LYS A 527 25.27 4.36 7.07
N SER A 528 24.48 4.47 6.02
CA SER A 528 24.07 3.31 5.22
C SER A 528 25.28 2.71 4.48
N PHE A 529 25.35 1.38 4.44
CA PHE A 529 26.35 0.66 3.64
C PHE A 529 25.86 0.32 2.23
N CYS A 530 24.54 0.42 2.02
CA CYS A 530 23.87 0.21 0.75
C CYS A 530 22.69 1.19 0.66
N SER A 531 22.64 1.97 -0.42
CA SER A 531 21.50 2.81 -0.78
C SER A 531 20.89 2.29 -2.08
N ILE A 532 19.58 2.13 -2.14
CA ILE A 532 18.84 1.65 -3.31
C ILE A 532 17.97 2.79 -3.81
N GLU A 533 17.95 3.02 -5.12
CA GLU A 533 17.09 4.01 -5.76
C GLU A 533 16.50 3.47 -7.07
N GLY A 534 15.28 3.88 -7.41
CA GLY A 534 14.66 3.46 -8.66
C GLY A 534 13.15 3.57 -8.65
N GLU A 535 12.49 2.67 -9.37
CA GLU A 535 11.04 2.62 -9.53
C GLU A 535 10.53 1.23 -9.08
N TRP A 536 9.54 1.15 -8.17
CA TRP A 536 9.08 -0.14 -7.61
C TRP A 536 8.41 -1.06 -8.64
N ASN A 537 7.94 -0.50 -9.75
CA ASN A 537 7.41 -1.23 -10.91
C ASN A 537 8.34 -1.14 -12.14
N GLY A 538 9.62 -0.83 -11.92
CA GLY A 538 10.61 -0.71 -12.97
C GLY A 538 11.96 -1.28 -12.56
N VAL A 539 12.96 -0.41 -12.57
CA VAL A 539 14.35 -0.79 -12.33
C VAL A 539 14.83 -0.08 -11.07
N MET A 540 15.52 -0.83 -10.21
CA MET A 540 16.16 -0.33 -8.99
C MET A 540 17.64 -0.65 -9.03
N TYR A 541 18.47 0.31 -8.63
CA TYR A 541 19.92 0.20 -8.56
C TYR A 541 20.39 0.33 -7.12
N ALA A 542 21.39 -0.45 -6.74
CA ALA A 542 22.04 -0.40 -5.43
C ALA A 542 23.41 0.24 -5.56
N LYS A 543 23.67 1.24 -4.72
CA LYS A 543 24.96 1.88 -4.54
C LYS A 543 25.55 1.49 -3.20
N TRP A 544 26.70 0.83 -3.24
CA TRP A 544 27.39 0.31 -2.08
C TRP A 544 28.39 1.33 -1.54
N ALA A 545 28.73 1.23 -0.25
CA ALA A 545 29.76 2.07 0.38
C ALA A 545 31.15 1.92 -0.28
N THR A 546 31.40 0.85 -1.02
CA THR A 546 32.59 0.62 -1.84
C THR A 546 32.66 1.54 -3.08
N GLY A 547 31.57 2.23 -3.41
CA GLY A 547 31.41 3.02 -4.63
C GLY A 547 30.84 2.23 -5.81
N GLU A 548 30.63 0.93 -5.66
CA GLU A 548 30.01 0.09 -6.68
C GLU A 548 28.53 0.46 -6.86
N ASN A 549 28.11 0.59 -8.12
CA ASN A 549 26.70 0.76 -8.50
C ASN A 549 26.29 -0.44 -9.35
N ALA A 550 25.28 -1.18 -8.90
CA ALA A 550 24.84 -2.42 -9.51
C ALA A 550 23.32 -2.46 -9.67
N LEU A 551 22.85 -3.23 -10.64
CA LEU A 551 21.42 -3.53 -10.76
C LEU A 551 20.96 -4.28 -9.51
N PHE A 552 19.94 -3.75 -8.83
CA PHE A 552 19.35 -4.39 -7.66
C PHE A 552 18.21 -5.32 -8.08
N VAL A 553 17.19 -4.78 -8.75
CA VAL A 553 16.00 -5.49 -9.24
C VAL A 553 15.54 -4.85 -10.56
N ASP A 554 15.14 -5.67 -11.53
CA ASP A 554 14.45 -5.24 -12.75
C ASP A 554 13.11 -5.96 -12.85
N THR A 555 12.05 -5.36 -12.31
CA THR A 555 10.73 -6.00 -12.19
C THR A 555 10.08 -6.25 -13.55
N LYS A 556 10.55 -5.61 -14.61
CA LYS A 556 10.07 -5.82 -15.98
C LYS A 556 10.67 -7.07 -16.63
N LYS A 557 11.83 -7.53 -16.14
CA LYS A 557 12.50 -8.74 -16.62
C LYS A 557 12.30 -9.94 -15.71
N THR A 558 12.02 -9.72 -14.43
CA THR A 558 11.77 -10.81 -13.48
C THR A 558 10.36 -11.37 -13.69
N ALA A 559 10.27 -12.59 -14.21
CA ALA A 559 9.00 -13.29 -14.33
C ALA A 559 8.43 -13.62 -12.95
N ILE A 560 7.14 -13.34 -12.75
CA ILE A 560 6.42 -13.76 -11.55
C ILE A 560 6.09 -15.25 -11.63
N VAL A 561 6.14 -15.94 -10.50
CA VAL A 561 5.64 -17.32 -10.37
C VAL A 561 4.16 -17.25 -10.02
N LYS A 562 3.32 -17.92 -10.80
CA LYS A 562 1.87 -17.95 -10.54
C LYS A 562 1.59 -18.81 -9.31
N LYS A 563 0.69 -18.31 -8.46
CA LYS A 563 0.17 -19.08 -7.32
C LYS A 563 -0.74 -20.19 -7.83
N LYS A 564 -0.63 -21.36 -7.21
CA LYS A 564 -1.51 -22.51 -7.43
C LYS A 564 -2.57 -22.52 -6.35
N VAL A 565 -3.83 -22.57 -6.78
CA VAL A 565 -5.02 -22.61 -5.92
C VAL A 565 -5.75 -23.91 -6.21
N ARG A 566 -6.39 -24.50 -5.18
CA ARG A 566 -7.26 -25.66 -5.40
C ARG A 566 -8.42 -25.29 -6.32
N LYS A 567 -8.90 -26.26 -7.09
CA LYS A 567 -10.10 -26.09 -7.90
C LYS A 567 -11.29 -25.70 -7.03
N LEU A 568 -12.18 -24.92 -7.62
CA LEU A 568 -13.38 -24.41 -6.95
C LEU A 568 -14.28 -25.52 -6.37
N GLU A 569 -14.33 -26.68 -7.02
CA GLU A 569 -15.08 -27.86 -6.55
C GLU A 569 -14.48 -28.54 -5.31
N ASP A 570 -13.19 -28.32 -5.05
CA ASP A 570 -12.44 -28.84 -3.91
C ASP A 570 -12.24 -27.79 -2.80
N GLN A 571 -12.71 -26.56 -3.02
CA GLN A 571 -12.64 -25.48 -2.05
C GLN A 571 -13.80 -25.54 -1.05
N LEU A 572 -13.52 -25.10 0.18
CA LEU A 572 -14.52 -24.96 1.23
C LEU A 572 -15.43 -23.76 0.92
N GLU A 573 -16.64 -23.77 1.48
CA GLU A 573 -17.65 -22.73 1.24
C GLU A 573 -17.20 -21.32 1.67
N TYR A 574 -16.25 -21.24 2.59
CA TYR A 574 -15.71 -20.00 3.15
C TYR A 574 -14.34 -19.61 2.57
N GLU A 575 -13.85 -20.32 1.55
CA GLU A 575 -12.66 -19.88 0.79
C GLU A 575 -13.02 -18.74 -0.17
N SER A 576 -12.10 -17.78 -0.35
CA SER A 576 -12.35 -16.55 -1.11
C SER A 576 -12.94 -16.78 -2.50
N ARG A 577 -12.38 -17.70 -3.31
CA ARG A 577 -12.89 -17.91 -4.69
C ARG A 577 -14.28 -18.57 -4.67
N SER A 578 -14.56 -19.44 -3.71
CA SER A 578 -15.90 -20.02 -3.49
C SER A 578 -16.93 -18.98 -3.06
N LEU A 579 -16.60 -18.15 -2.06
CA LEU A 579 -17.49 -17.11 -1.54
C LEU A 579 -17.85 -16.06 -2.60
N TRP A 580 -16.84 -15.61 -3.36
CA TRP A 580 -16.99 -14.54 -4.32
C TRP A 580 -17.32 -15.01 -5.74
N LYS A 581 -17.53 -16.33 -5.93
CA LYS A 581 -17.75 -16.96 -7.24
C LYS A 581 -18.80 -16.23 -8.09
N ASP A 582 -20.00 -16.03 -7.54
CA ASP A 582 -21.11 -15.45 -8.30
C ASP A 582 -20.82 -13.99 -8.69
N VAL A 583 -20.19 -13.22 -7.79
CA VAL A 583 -19.76 -11.84 -8.06
C VAL A 583 -18.75 -11.83 -9.21
N THR A 584 -17.73 -12.70 -9.14
CA THR A 584 -16.69 -12.79 -10.17
C THR A 584 -17.22 -13.28 -11.50
N THR A 585 -18.09 -14.29 -11.53
CA THR A 585 -18.70 -14.79 -12.76
C THR A 585 -19.52 -13.71 -13.45
N ASN A 586 -20.36 -12.97 -12.72
CA ASN A 586 -21.18 -11.90 -13.31
C ASN A 586 -20.32 -10.72 -13.80
N LEU A 587 -19.25 -10.36 -13.06
CA LEU A 587 -18.28 -9.36 -13.53
C LEU A 587 -17.53 -9.78 -14.80
N LYS A 588 -17.26 -11.07 -14.98
CA LYS A 588 -16.68 -11.61 -16.22
C LYS A 588 -17.65 -11.58 -17.38
N LEU A 589 -18.94 -11.77 -17.11
CA LEU A 589 -20.01 -11.65 -18.11
C LEU A 589 -20.39 -10.19 -18.41
N LYS A 590 -19.73 -9.22 -17.77
CA LYS A 590 -20.08 -7.79 -17.82
C LYS A 590 -21.52 -7.50 -17.37
N ASP A 591 -22.12 -8.38 -16.56
CA ASP A 591 -23.44 -8.19 -15.95
C ASP A 591 -23.28 -7.52 -14.57
N ILE A 592 -23.22 -6.19 -14.59
CA ILE A 592 -22.97 -5.38 -13.39
C ILE A 592 -24.13 -5.46 -12.39
N ASP A 593 -25.36 -5.58 -12.86
CA ASP A 593 -26.54 -5.67 -12.00
C ASP A 593 -26.55 -7.00 -11.25
N ALA A 594 -26.34 -8.13 -11.95
CA ALA A 594 -26.26 -9.44 -11.32
C ALA A 594 -25.05 -9.55 -10.36
N ALA A 595 -23.91 -8.94 -10.71
CA ALA A 595 -22.76 -8.87 -9.83
C ALA A 595 -23.05 -8.08 -8.54
N THR A 596 -23.76 -6.96 -8.66
CA THR A 596 -24.17 -6.11 -7.53
C THR A 596 -25.13 -6.85 -6.62
N GLU A 597 -26.12 -7.56 -7.18
CA GLU A 597 -27.07 -8.37 -6.41
C GLU A 597 -26.39 -9.55 -5.70
N ALA A 598 -25.47 -10.26 -6.38
CA ALA A 598 -24.70 -11.34 -5.77
C ALA A 598 -23.84 -10.82 -4.59
N LYS A 599 -23.19 -9.67 -4.77
CA LYS A 599 -22.41 -9.01 -3.73
C LYS A 599 -23.30 -8.61 -2.54
N HIS A 600 -24.45 -7.99 -2.82
CA HIS A 600 -25.40 -7.57 -1.80
C HIS A 600 -25.89 -8.76 -0.96
N ARG A 601 -26.24 -9.88 -1.60
CA ARG A 601 -26.67 -11.10 -0.93
C ARG A 601 -25.61 -11.65 0.04
N LEU A 602 -24.34 -11.64 -0.38
CA LEU A 602 -23.23 -12.10 0.46
C LEU A 602 -23.04 -11.19 1.68
N GLU A 603 -23.07 -9.87 1.48
CA GLU A 603 -22.91 -8.89 2.56
C GLU A 603 -24.10 -8.89 3.54
N GLU A 604 -25.33 -9.05 3.05
CA GLU A 604 -26.51 -9.15 3.92
C GLU A 604 -26.50 -10.44 4.74
N LYS A 605 -26.07 -11.56 4.15
CA LYS A 605 -25.85 -12.80 4.91
C LYS A 605 -24.87 -12.58 6.06
N GLN A 606 -23.74 -11.91 5.80
CA GLN A 606 -22.77 -11.56 6.83
C GLN A 606 -23.36 -10.64 7.92
N ARG A 607 -24.17 -9.65 7.55
CA ARG A 607 -24.86 -8.76 8.50
C ARG A 607 -25.85 -9.53 9.38
N ALA A 608 -26.60 -10.47 8.80
CA ALA A 608 -27.51 -11.34 9.54
C ALA A 608 -26.76 -12.24 10.54
N GLU A 609 -25.67 -12.88 10.12
CA GLU A 609 -24.82 -13.71 11.00
C GLU A 609 -24.17 -12.88 12.12
N ALA A 610 -23.82 -11.62 11.87
CA ALA A 610 -23.31 -10.71 12.89
C ALA A 610 -24.37 -10.33 13.92
N ARG A 611 -25.60 -10.05 13.47
CA ARG A 611 -26.75 -9.78 14.36
C ARG A 611 -27.06 -10.99 15.23
N GLU A 612 -27.11 -12.19 14.64
CA GLU A 612 -27.37 -13.43 15.38
C GLU A 612 -26.30 -13.71 16.45
N ARG A 613 -25.01 -13.53 16.11
CA ARG A 613 -23.92 -13.68 17.09
C ARG A 613 -24.05 -12.69 18.24
N LYS A 614 -24.41 -11.44 17.95
CA LYS A 614 -24.62 -10.41 18.96
C LYS A 614 -25.81 -10.75 19.87
N GLU A 615 -26.94 -11.15 19.31
CA GLU A 615 -28.14 -11.57 20.05
C GLU A 615 -27.88 -12.76 20.97
N LYS A 616 -26.96 -13.65 20.58
CA LYS A 616 -26.54 -14.82 21.38
C LYS A 616 -25.34 -14.56 22.27
N GLU A 617 -24.82 -13.32 22.33
CA GLU A 617 -23.61 -12.95 23.07
C GLU A 617 -22.38 -13.84 22.71
N MET A 618 -22.32 -14.29 21.46
CA MET A 618 -21.24 -15.13 20.95
C MET A 618 -20.14 -14.28 20.34
N GLN A 619 -18.90 -14.51 20.78
CA GLN A 619 -17.72 -13.95 20.14
C GLN A 619 -17.36 -14.76 18.89
N TRP A 620 -16.70 -14.09 17.93
CA TRP A 620 -16.14 -14.79 16.78
C TRP A 620 -14.86 -15.51 17.18
N GLU A 621 -14.76 -16.79 16.83
CA GLU A 621 -13.53 -17.57 16.97
C GLU A 621 -12.89 -17.72 15.59
N THR A 622 -11.66 -17.23 15.46
CA THR A 622 -10.83 -17.37 14.27
C THR A 622 -10.37 -18.81 14.10
N ARG A 623 -10.09 -19.21 12.85
CA ARG A 623 -9.80 -20.61 12.50
C ARG A 623 -8.32 -20.93 12.46
N LEU A 624 -7.49 -19.96 12.08
CA LEU A 624 -6.10 -20.17 11.69
C LEU A 624 -5.12 -19.30 12.50
N PHE A 625 -5.62 -18.23 13.09
CA PHE A 625 -4.84 -17.24 13.83
C PHE A 625 -5.45 -16.98 15.20
N HIS A 626 -4.63 -16.52 16.14
CA HIS A 626 -5.08 -15.96 17.41
C HIS A 626 -4.41 -14.60 17.67
N GLU A 627 -5.03 -13.82 18.53
CA GLU A 627 -4.49 -12.55 19.01
C GLU A 627 -3.36 -12.80 20.03
N ASP A 628 -2.21 -12.16 19.83
CA ASP A 628 -1.07 -12.14 20.74
C ASP A 628 -0.61 -10.69 20.93
N GLY A 629 -1.06 -10.08 22.03
CA GLY A 629 -0.89 -8.64 22.26
C GLY A 629 -1.62 -7.82 21.20
N GLU A 630 -0.88 -6.98 20.46
CA GLU A 630 -1.43 -6.19 19.34
C GLU A 630 -1.28 -6.90 17.98
N CYS A 631 -0.84 -8.17 17.96
CA CYS A 631 -0.52 -8.92 16.76
C CYS A 631 -1.47 -10.11 16.54
N TRP A 632 -1.53 -10.59 15.30
CA TRP A 632 -2.21 -11.85 14.95
C TRP A 632 -1.21 -12.90 14.51
N VAL A 633 -1.16 -14.01 15.23
CA VAL A 633 -0.16 -15.07 15.05
C VAL A 633 -0.84 -16.33 14.53
N TYR A 634 -0.22 -16.97 13.54
CA TYR A 634 -0.71 -18.25 13.01
C TYR A 634 -0.58 -19.35 14.07
N ASP A 635 -1.59 -20.21 14.22
CA ASP A 635 -1.68 -21.17 15.33
C ASP A 635 -0.64 -22.29 15.28
N LYS A 636 -0.22 -22.67 14.07
CA LYS A 636 0.66 -23.82 13.80
C LYS A 636 1.91 -23.42 13.00
N PRO A 637 2.70 -22.44 13.46
CA PRO A 637 3.85 -21.94 12.71
C PRO A 637 4.93 -23.02 12.59
N LEU A 638 5.73 -22.95 11.53
CA LEU A 638 6.81 -23.90 11.23
C LEU A 638 7.77 -24.06 12.41
N LEU A 639 8.12 -22.95 13.07
CA LEU A 639 8.96 -22.95 14.27
C LEU A 639 8.45 -23.92 15.35
N LYS A 640 7.14 -23.91 15.64
CA LYS A 640 6.50 -24.76 16.65
C LYS A 640 6.49 -26.24 16.23
N ARG A 641 6.26 -26.50 14.94
CA ARG A 641 6.23 -27.86 14.38
C ARG A 641 7.62 -28.49 14.37
N LEU A 642 8.65 -27.75 13.97
CA LEU A 642 10.04 -28.21 14.00
C LEU A 642 10.55 -28.46 15.43
N ALA A 643 10.13 -27.66 16.41
CA ALA A 643 10.46 -27.91 17.82
C ALA A 643 9.83 -29.21 18.33
N SER A 644 8.59 -29.50 17.93
CA SER A 644 7.86 -30.70 18.35
C SER A 644 8.44 -32.00 17.79
N GLN A 645 9.14 -31.95 16.64
CA GLN A 645 9.82 -33.11 16.04
C GLN A 645 11.17 -33.45 16.69
N ARG A 646 11.72 -32.56 17.52
CA ARG A 646 13.00 -32.77 18.22
C ARG A 646 12.85 -33.49 19.56
N HIS A 647 11.61 -33.69 20.02
CA HIS A 647 11.23 -34.41 21.23
C HIS A 647 10.48 -35.68 20.86
#